data_AF-A0A9P6RAV3-F1
#
_entry.id   AF-A0A9P6RAV3-F1
#
_cell.length_a   1.000
_cell.length_b   1.000
_cell.length_c   1.000
_cell.angle_alpha   90.00
_cell.angle_beta   90.00
_cell.angle_gamma   90.00
#
_symmetry.space_group_name_H-M   'P 1'
#
loop_
_entity.id
_entity.type
_entity.pdbx_description
1 polymer ?
#
loop_
_entity_poly.entity_id
_entity_poly.type
_entity_poly.pdbx_seq_one_letter_code
_entity_poly.pdbx_strand_id
1 'polypeptide(L)'
;MSKDELFVTCDGITIEIYSVFGDWTHLCSILINPSQKTPRRATINNSALTKNLRGPHLVLKDSVSGRIATWDIKQGTRLSSYTQRIFGDVHVAICSAMSKDGNLIAVAAENHGQFYTEATAPSGMRFKVEKTLASAIVHDRRKNLPIVAVTVSDKNGHVIQRIAIRLPLVCDRYSATFVGECSYLVLSLKGLLIVWKTPTSPQDTFTIQLVHIVEFVMDWKVCPHQQLYGYEPIRKTVCEARSLADPLPRGSGSEFQFMQGFVYLQDFKNAGDFAWEEIIQYFGKYINLCRPGAFSDTNIIHHFCSRWKAETHSATVQIWRDILAHPTTRWIPRTDEHPEAFELAKVFIDYCIRQAKLEKDAHFLLPIRQCLQQLTDPKRPYSEVTQELFRELAYLPARERNHILERHSIVHPFEFRLQFWKPNLRGLHQDLDQVLQLTLAPTVNPPKNNFTRNFYLATFDMLWFKTDAYLASSDDLLKSKGGKDGFSWRTALGSLFMHISRLNHNSTVECHPFELETLDNPAIAALVEYKWNTIGLQFWLLRFLAQFVYYILVLVGVFMQIYHYDNESAVNGIFIAIIVFSSVFLWLEFVQMIKGEASVYNLIDLPAFAFPLAGSILQLVWSDLSAQNTLLSFSVLFIFLHFGGRYDQVSNGFSNNDVGFHLMMAVFFFFTVIIVLNVLI
;
A
#
# COMPACT_ATOMS: atom_id res chain seq x y z
N MET A 1 -56.54 24.07 -44.43
CA MET A 1 -56.34 23.06 -43.38
C MET A 1 -55.39 22.01 -43.90
N SER A 2 -54.30 21.75 -43.18
CA SER A 2 -53.40 20.63 -43.47
C SER A 2 -54.13 19.29 -43.30
N LYS A 3 -53.71 18.25 -44.04
CA LYS A 3 -54.21 16.87 -43.85
C LYS A 3 -53.95 16.33 -42.43
N ASP A 4 -53.01 16.94 -41.70
CA ASP A 4 -52.65 16.59 -40.34
C ASP A 4 -53.31 17.44 -39.25
N GLU A 5 -54.17 18.41 -39.62
CA GLU A 5 -54.91 19.20 -38.63
C GLU A 5 -56.05 18.37 -38.01
N LEU A 6 -56.05 18.31 -36.67
CA LEU A 6 -57.08 17.65 -35.88
C LEU A 6 -57.83 18.69 -35.04
N PHE A 7 -59.15 18.59 -35.00
CA PHE A 7 -59.98 19.36 -34.08
C PHE A 7 -60.31 18.49 -32.87
N VAL A 8 -59.97 18.98 -31.68
CA VAL A 8 -60.13 18.26 -30.43
C VAL A 8 -61.17 18.98 -29.57
N THR A 9 -62.27 18.31 -29.25
CA THR A 9 -63.27 18.78 -28.29
C THR A 9 -63.18 17.97 -27.02
N CYS A 10 -63.63 18.54 -25.90
CA CYS A 10 -63.67 17.87 -24.62
C CYS A 10 -64.92 18.31 -23.88
N ASP A 11 -65.84 17.39 -23.63
CA ASP A 11 -67.07 17.66 -22.87
C ASP A 11 -66.90 17.48 -21.35
N GLY A 12 -65.69 17.10 -20.92
CA GLY A 12 -65.32 16.80 -19.53
C GLY A 12 -65.38 15.32 -19.17
N ILE A 13 -65.92 14.47 -20.05
CA ILE A 13 -66.04 13.00 -19.88
C ILE A 13 -65.29 12.29 -21.01
N THR A 14 -65.49 12.77 -22.23
CA THR A 14 -64.90 12.29 -23.47
C THR A 14 -64.11 13.42 -24.12
N ILE A 15 -63.01 13.03 -24.76
CA ILE A 15 -62.29 13.88 -25.70
C ILE A 15 -62.59 13.33 -27.08
N GLU A 16 -63.25 14.11 -27.91
CA GLU A 16 -63.58 13.73 -29.27
C GLU A 16 -62.62 14.39 -30.24
N ILE A 17 -62.15 13.61 -31.20
CA ILE A 17 -61.10 14.02 -32.12
C ILE A 17 -61.65 13.88 -33.54
N TYR A 18 -61.58 14.97 -34.29
CA TYR A 18 -62.11 15.09 -35.64
C TYR A 18 -60.98 15.42 -36.61
N SER A 19 -60.97 14.76 -37.76
CA SER A 19 -60.22 15.26 -38.92
C SER A 19 -61.01 16.39 -39.54
N VAL A 20 -60.35 17.52 -39.80
CA VAL A 20 -60.96 18.67 -40.48
C VAL A 20 -60.54 18.78 -41.95
N PHE A 21 -59.76 17.82 -42.44
CA PHE A 21 -59.36 17.78 -43.84
C PHE A 21 -60.45 17.16 -44.72
N GLY A 22 -61.06 17.99 -45.58
CA GLY A 22 -62.22 17.60 -46.38
C GLY A 22 -63.50 17.80 -45.59
N ASP A 23 -64.29 16.74 -45.48
CA ASP A 23 -65.45 16.71 -44.59
C ASP A 23 -65.00 16.43 -43.15
N TRP A 24 -65.72 16.99 -42.18
CA TRP A 24 -65.45 16.73 -40.78
C TRP A 24 -65.78 15.28 -40.45
N THR A 25 -64.75 14.46 -40.27
CA THR A 25 -64.92 13.04 -39.90
C THR A 25 -64.44 12.84 -38.48
N HIS A 26 -65.32 12.32 -37.63
CA HIS A 26 -64.95 11.83 -36.31
C HIS A 26 -63.94 10.68 -36.45
N LEU A 27 -62.81 10.78 -35.75
CA LEU A 27 -61.75 9.77 -35.78
C LEU A 27 -61.87 8.82 -34.60
N CYS A 28 -61.93 9.37 -33.38
CA CYS A 28 -62.04 8.58 -32.16
C CYS A 28 -62.56 9.40 -30.98
N SER A 29 -63.04 8.70 -29.97
CA SER A 29 -63.38 9.27 -28.66
C SER A 29 -62.52 8.64 -27.56
N ILE A 30 -61.82 9.46 -26.80
CA ILE A 30 -61.02 9.03 -25.64
C ILE A 30 -61.81 9.31 -24.37
N LEU A 31 -62.16 8.26 -23.65
CA LEU A 31 -62.90 8.38 -22.38
C LEU A 31 -61.91 8.73 -21.26
N ILE A 32 -62.05 9.92 -20.68
CA ILE A 32 -61.13 10.42 -19.65
C ILE A 32 -61.27 9.62 -18.35
N ASN A 33 -62.49 9.14 -18.06
CA ASN A 33 -62.77 8.34 -16.87
C ASN A 33 -63.82 7.24 -17.15
N PRO A 34 -63.41 6.00 -17.48
CA PRO A 34 -64.33 4.90 -17.77
C PRO A 34 -65.21 4.47 -16.59
N SER A 35 -64.78 4.77 -15.36
CA SER A 35 -65.47 4.30 -14.16
C SER A 35 -66.57 5.25 -13.66
N GLN A 36 -66.64 6.47 -14.21
CA GLN A 36 -67.59 7.48 -13.77
C GLN A 36 -68.88 7.40 -14.59
N LYS A 37 -69.85 6.62 -14.07
CA LYS A 37 -71.18 6.46 -14.68
C LYS A 37 -72.09 7.68 -14.57
N THR A 38 -71.73 8.67 -13.75
CA THR A 38 -72.56 9.87 -13.52
C THR A 38 -71.77 11.16 -13.78
N PRO A 39 -72.35 12.13 -14.52
CA PRO A 39 -71.71 13.40 -14.85
C PRO A 39 -71.61 14.32 -13.62
N ARG A 40 -70.78 13.96 -12.65
CA ARG A 40 -70.18 14.96 -11.75
C ARG A 40 -69.14 15.68 -12.58
N ARG A 41 -69.26 17.02 -12.69
CA ARG A 41 -68.29 17.90 -13.37
C ARG A 41 -66.88 17.58 -12.90
N ALA A 42 -66.19 16.68 -13.60
CA ALA A 42 -64.76 16.55 -13.55
C ALA A 42 -64.25 17.78 -14.29
N THR A 43 -63.89 18.81 -13.53
CA THR A 43 -63.30 20.03 -14.10
C THR A 43 -61.90 19.69 -14.58
N ILE A 44 -61.82 19.15 -15.80
CA ILE A 44 -60.60 19.25 -16.58
C ILE A 44 -60.42 20.73 -16.83
N ASN A 45 -59.53 21.35 -16.08
CA ASN A 45 -59.18 22.73 -16.27
C ASN A 45 -58.71 22.86 -17.73
N ASN A 46 -59.38 23.65 -18.58
CA ASN A 46 -59.07 23.77 -20.02
C ASN A 46 -57.58 24.06 -20.28
N SER A 47 -56.90 24.69 -19.32
CA SER A 47 -55.46 24.93 -19.33
C SER A 47 -54.60 23.65 -19.27
N ALA A 48 -55.13 22.54 -18.75
CA ALA A 48 -54.45 21.25 -18.67
C ALA A 48 -54.45 20.53 -20.03
N LEU A 49 -55.54 20.61 -20.80
CA LEU A 49 -55.63 19.95 -22.11
C LEU A 49 -54.60 20.54 -23.10
N THR A 50 -54.55 21.87 -23.17
CA THR A 50 -53.61 22.60 -24.05
C THR A 50 -52.15 22.44 -23.65
N LYS A 51 -51.85 22.16 -22.36
CA LYS A 51 -50.49 21.90 -21.89
C LYS A 51 -50.04 20.45 -22.07
N ASN A 52 -50.97 19.51 -22.21
CA ASN A 52 -50.68 18.09 -22.27
C ASN A 52 -50.89 17.46 -23.65
N LEU A 53 -51.41 18.21 -24.62
CA LEU A 53 -51.51 17.80 -26.02
C LEU A 53 -50.29 18.28 -26.81
N ARG A 54 -49.46 17.36 -27.31
CA ARG A 54 -48.30 17.68 -28.18
C ARG A 54 -48.18 16.66 -29.29
N GLY A 55 -48.29 17.11 -30.53
CA GLY A 55 -48.28 16.22 -31.69
C GLY A 55 -49.38 15.15 -31.58
N PRO A 56 -49.07 13.86 -31.80
CA PRO A 56 -50.06 12.78 -31.69
C PRO A 56 -50.30 12.31 -30.24
N HIS A 57 -49.64 12.92 -29.25
CA HIS A 57 -49.67 12.44 -27.87
C HIS A 57 -50.48 13.36 -26.96
N LEU A 58 -51.29 12.75 -26.11
CA LEU A 58 -52.06 13.42 -25.08
C LEU A 58 -51.80 12.78 -23.72
N VAL A 59 -51.40 13.58 -22.74
CA VAL A 59 -51.23 13.13 -21.34
C VAL A 59 -52.43 13.52 -20.50
N LEU A 60 -53.09 12.53 -19.91
CA LEU A 60 -54.24 12.74 -19.03
C LEU A 60 -53.94 12.15 -17.66
N LYS A 61 -54.44 12.83 -16.64
CA LYS A 61 -54.55 12.27 -15.31
C LYS A 61 -55.88 11.54 -15.19
N ASP A 62 -55.84 10.23 -14.93
CA ASP A 62 -56.98 9.43 -14.53
C ASP A 62 -57.44 9.90 -13.14
N SER A 63 -58.65 10.43 -13.09
CA SER A 63 -59.24 11.00 -11.88
C SER A 63 -59.52 9.98 -10.78
N VAL A 64 -59.68 8.70 -11.11
CA VAL A 64 -60.03 7.66 -10.12
C VAL A 64 -58.79 6.98 -9.56
N SER A 65 -57.83 6.67 -10.43
CA SER A 65 -56.62 5.98 -10.00
C SER A 65 -55.46 6.93 -9.65
N GLY A 66 -55.60 8.23 -9.94
CA GLY A 66 -54.50 9.20 -9.85
C GLY A 66 -53.37 8.91 -10.85
N ARG A 67 -53.56 7.96 -11.77
CA ARG A 67 -52.57 7.56 -12.77
C ARG A 67 -52.42 8.61 -13.85
N ILE A 68 -51.24 8.68 -14.42
CA ILE A 68 -51.00 9.47 -15.63
C ILE A 68 -50.99 8.49 -16.80
N ALA A 69 -51.79 8.79 -17.81
CA ALA A 69 -51.93 7.99 -19.01
C ALA A 69 -51.51 8.82 -20.22
N THR A 70 -50.66 8.24 -21.06
CA THR A 70 -50.33 8.82 -22.37
C THR A 70 -51.19 8.11 -23.41
N TRP A 71 -51.83 8.88 -24.27
CA TRP A 71 -52.74 8.43 -25.31
C TRP A 71 -52.21 8.82 -26.69
N ASP A 72 -52.39 7.93 -27.66
CA ASP A 72 -52.29 8.27 -29.08
C ASP A 72 -53.64 8.83 -29.51
N ILE A 73 -53.67 10.11 -29.85
CA ILE A 73 -54.91 10.80 -30.23
C ILE A 73 -55.41 10.41 -31.62
N LYS A 74 -54.54 9.90 -32.51
CA LYS A 74 -54.97 9.46 -33.84
C LYS A 74 -55.69 8.11 -33.76
N GLN A 75 -55.21 7.23 -32.87
CA GLN A 75 -55.76 5.89 -32.70
C GLN A 75 -56.81 5.80 -31.58
N GLY A 76 -56.86 6.78 -30.69
CA GLY A 76 -57.68 6.72 -29.47
C GLY A 76 -57.19 5.68 -28.46
N THR A 77 -55.99 5.12 -28.66
CA THR A 77 -55.44 4.04 -27.83
C THR A 77 -54.53 4.57 -26.75
N ARG A 78 -54.59 3.96 -25.57
CA ARG A 78 -53.69 4.27 -24.47
C ARG A 78 -52.31 3.66 -24.73
N LEU A 79 -51.30 4.51 -24.93
CA LEU A 79 -49.91 4.09 -25.15
C LEU A 79 -49.24 3.65 -23.86
N SER A 80 -49.48 4.37 -22.77
CA SER A 80 -48.86 4.05 -21.47
C SER A 80 -49.75 4.44 -20.29
N SER A 81 -49.54 3.76 -19.17
CA SER A 81 -50.22 3.98 -17.89
C SER A 81 -49.18 3.99 -16.79
N TYR A 82 -49.08 5.08 -16.05
CA TYR A 82 -48.18 5.17 -14.91
C TYR A 82 -48.95 5.44 -13.62
N THR A 83 -48.72 4.61 -12.60
CA THR A 83 -49.22 4.85 -11.25
C THR A 83 -48.06 5.38 -10.42
N GLN A 84 -48.20 6.59 -9.92
CA GLN A 84 -47.25 7.15 -8.97
C GLN A 84 -47.47 6.48 -7.61
N ARG A 85 -46.59 5.54 -7.26
CA ARG A 85 -46.46 5.04 -5.88
C ARG A 85 -45.23 5.71 -5.28
N ILE A 86 -45.44 6.58 -4.31
CA ILE A 86 -44.34 7.13 -3.50
C ILE A 86 -44.59 6.62 -2.08
N PHE A 87 -43.59 5.96 -1.47
CA PHE A 87 -43.67 5.42 -0.11
C PHE A 87 -44.74 4.34 0.16
N GLY A 88 -45.23 3.64 -0.87
CA GLY A 88 -46.25 2.60 -0.70
C GLY A 88 -47.69 3.12 -0.72
N ASP A 89 -47.87 4.44 -0.57
CA ASP A 89 -49.15 5.13 -0.75
C ASP A 89 -49.29 5.69 -2.18
N VAL A 90 -50.51 5.66 -2.68
CA VAL A 90 -50.86 6.20 -4.01
C VAL A 90 -51.03 7.71 -3.86
N HIS A 91 -49.97 8.46 -4.11
CA HIS A 91 -50.05 9.92 -4.14
C HIS A 91 -50.70 10.38 -5.45
N VAL A 92 -51.66 11.30 -5.31
CA VAL A 92 -52.39 11.87 -6.43
C VAL A 92 -51.51 12.95 -7.09
N ALA A 93 -51.07 12.71 -8.33
CA ALA A 93 -50.35 13.72 -9.10
C ALA A 93 -51.19 15.01 -9.19
N ILE A 94 -50.68 16.16 -8.75
CA ILE A 94 -51.44 17.43 -8.75
C ILE A 94 -51.61 17.93 -10.18
N CYS A 95 -50.53 17.94 -10.97
CA CYS A 95 -50.55 18.38 -12.35
C CYS A 95 -49.51 17.65 -13.20
N SER A 96 -49.74 17.63 -14.51
CA SER A 96 -48.79 17.17 -15.51
C SER A 96 -48.72 18.18 -16.65
N ALA A 97 -47.55 18.25 -17.29
CA ALA A 97 -47.33 19.03 -18.48
C ALA A 97 -46.36 18.29 -19.41
N MET A 98 -46.64 18.35 -20.71
CA MET A 98 -45.74 17.80 -21.72
C MET A 98 -44.87 18.92 -22.31
N SER A 99 -43.57 18.64 -22.52
CA SER A 99 -42.66 19.60 -23.15
C SER A 99 -43.12 19.96 -24.56
N LYS A 100 -42.65 21.09 -25.09
CA LYS A 100 -43.09 21.60 -26.39
C LYS A 100 -42.79 20.62 -27.55
N ASP A 101 -41.73 19.85 -27.43
CA ASP A 101 -41.31 18.81 -28.39
C ASP A 101 -42.00 17.45 -28.17
N GLY A 102 -42.79 17.30 -27.10
CA GLY A 102 -43.51 16.06 -26.77
C GLY A 102 -42.66 14.96 -26.14
N ASN A 103 -41.37 15.19 -25.90
CA ASN A 103 -40.43 14.16 -25.43
C ASN A 103 -40.34 14.04 -23.90
N LEU A 104 -40.81 15.03 -23.15
CA LEU A 104 -40.75 15.06 -21.69
C LEU A 104 -42.14 15.21 -21.10
N ILE A 105 -42.37 14.52 -20.00
CA ILE A 105 -43.56 14.71 -19.16
C ILE A 105 -43.07 15.14 -17.78
N ALA A 106 -43.42 16.35 -17.38
CA ALA A 106 -43.23 16.83 -16.02
C ALA A 106 -44.47 16.48 -15.21
N VAL A 107 -44.27 15.83 -14.06
CA VAL A 107 -45.35 15.46 -13.14
C VAL A 107 -45.05 16.07 -11.79
N ALA A 108 -45.95 16.92 -11.30
CA ALA A 108 -45.89 17.43 -9.93
C ALA A 108 -46.86 16.65 -9.04
N ALA A 109 -46.36 16.09 -7.95
CA ALA A 109 -47.14 15.56 -6.84
C ALA A 109 -46.98 16.45 -5.61
N GLU A 110 -47.84 16.29 -4.60
CA GLU A 110 -47.68 16.98 -3.31
C GLU A 110 -46.25 16.78 -2.79
N ASN A 111 -45.51 17.88 -2.71
CA ASN A 111 -44.12 18.00 -2.24
C ASN A 111 -43.02 17.43 -3.15
N HIS A 112 -43.32 16.86 -4.33
CA HIS A 112 -42.30 16.24 -5.20
C HIS A 112 -42.57 16.45 -6.70
N GLY A 113 -41.59 17.00 -7.43
CA GLY A 113 -41.56 16.99 -8.90
C GLY A 113 -40.79 15.79 -9.42
N GLN A 114 -41.42 14.97 -10.28
CA GLN A 114 -40.75 13.90 -11.02
C GLN A 114 -40.61 14.31 -12.49
N PHE A 115 -39.40 14.19 -13.01
CA PHE A 115 -39.10 14.43 -14.42
C PHE A 115 -38.80 13.08 -15.07
N TYR A 116 -39.50 12.79 -16.15
CA TYR A 116 -39.25 11.63 -16.98
C TYR A 116 -38.60 12.09 -18.27
N THR A 117 -37.39 11.59 -18.47
CA THR A 117 -36.64 11.70 -19.72
C THR A 117 -36.58 10.30 -20.31
N GLU A 118 -37.29 10.09 -21.41
CA GLU A 118 -37.15 8.89 -22.23
C GLU A 118 -36.36 9.25 -23.49
N ALA A 119 -35.46 8.36 -23.89
CA ALA A 119 -34.66 8.56 -25.07
C ALA A 119 -34.27 7.20 -25.67
N THR A 120 -34.20 7.16 -26.99
CA THR A 120 -33.85 5.94 -27.73
C THR A 120 -32.44 6.07 -28.27
N ALA A 121 -31.59 5.09 -27.98
CA ALA A 121 -30.23 5.04 -28.53
C ALA A 121 -30.25 4.55 -30.00
N PRO A 122 -29.17 4.78 -30.78
CA PRO A 122 -29.03 4.24 -32.13
C PRO A 122 -29.20 2.71 -32.22
N SER A 123 -28.91 1.98 -31.13
CA SER A 123 -29.13 0.54 -31.03
C SER A 123 -30.61 0.13 -30.98
N GLY A 124 -31.53 1.09 -30.86
CA GLY A 124 -32.97 0.87 -30.66
C GLY A 124 -33.36 0.58 -29.20
N MET A 125 -32.40 0.57 -28.28
CA MET A 125 -32.67 0.48 -26.84
C MET A 125 -33.29 1.77 -26.31
N ARG A 126 -34.26 1.65 -25.42
CA ARG A 126 -34.94 2.78 -24.78
C ARG A 126 -34.41 2.95 -23.36
N PHE A 127 -34.06 4.18 -23.02
CA PHE A 127 -33.53 4.57 -21.73
C PHE A 127 -34.52 5.50 -21.07
N LYS A 128 -34.99 5.11 -19.89
CA LYS A 128 -35.87 5.90 -19.06
C LYS A 128 -35.10 6.31 -17.81
N VAL A 129 -34.86 7.61 -17.67
CA VAL A 129 -34.24 8.18 -16.46
C VAL A 129 -35.34 8.70 -15.55
N GLU A 130 -35.40 8.15 -14.35
CA GLU A 130 -36.35 8.51 -13.30
C GLU A 130 -35.60 9.14 -12.12
N LYS A 131 -35.93 10.39 -11.82
CA LYS A 131 -35.46 11.06 -10.59
C LYS A 131 -36.46 10.77 -9.48
N THR A 132 -36.03 10.07 -8.44
CA THR A 132 -36.87 9.66 -7.31
C THR A 132 -36.19 9.99 -5.98
N LEU A 133 -36.95 9.92 -4.89
CA LEU A 133 -36.40 9.97 -3.53
C LEU A 133 -36.62 8.62 -2.89
N ALA A 134 -35.57 8.05 -2.31
CA ALA A 134 -35.67 6.83 -1.53
C ALA A 134 -35.30 7.09 -0.09
N SER A 135 -36.03 6.44 0.80
CA SER A 135 -35.75 6.50 2.22
C SER A 135 -34.53 5.65 2.54
N ALA A 136 -33.52 6.25 3.17
CA ALA A 136 -32.33 5.59 3.67
C ALA A 136 -32.13 5.94 5.16
N ILE A 137 -31.61 5.00 5.93
CA ILE A 137 -31.21 5.24 7.32
C ILE A 137 -29.76 5.75 7.28
N VAL A 138 -29.55 7.00 7.65
CA VAL A 138 -28.22 7.63 7.70
C VAL A 138 -28.03 8.17 9.12
N HIS A 139 -27.06 7.62 9.85
CA HIS A 139 -26.82 7.92 11.27
C HIS A 139 -28.09 7.77 12.14
N ASP A 140 -28.74 6.60 12.04
CA ASP A 140 -29.99 6.25 12.74
C ASP A 140 -31.18 7.18 12.47
N ARG A 141 -31.06 8.12 11.53
CA ARG A 141 -32.15 8.99 11.09
C ARG A 141 -32.58 8.60 9.69
N ARG A 142 -33.90 8.45 9.52
CA ARG A 142 -34.52 8.20 8.22
C ARG A 142 -34.47 9.49 7.40
N LYS A 143 -33.65 9.50 6.34
CA LYS A 143 -33.53 10.62 5.40
C LYS A 143 -33.90 10.17 4.00
N ASN A 144 -34.48 11.07 3.21
CA ASN A 144 -34.80 10.80 1.81
C ASN A 144 -33.60 11.21 0.95
N LEU A 145 -32.93 10.22 0.36
CA LEU A 145 -31.82 10.42 -0.54
C LEU A 145 -32.32 10.52 -1.98
N PRO A 146 -31.77 11.43 -2.81
CA PRO A 146 -32.06 11.45 -4.22
C PRO A 146 -31.51 10.19 -4.90
N ILE A 147 -32.34 9.55 -5.72
CA ILE A 147 -31.97 8.41 -6.56
C ILE A 147 -32.23 8.77 -8.01
N VAL A 148 -31.22 8.53 -8.84
CA VAL A 148 -31.36 8.51 -10.29
C VAL A 148 -31.46 7.05 -10.71
N ALA A 149 -32.67 6.60 -11.02
CA ALA A 149 -32.90 5.26 -11.56
C ALA A 149 -32.88 5.33 -13.09
N VAL A 150 -32.12 4.45 -13.73
CA VAL A 150 -32.09 4.33 -15.18
C VAL A 150 -32.58 2.94 -15.55
N THR A 151 -33.70 2.89 -16.27
CA THR A 151 -34.26 1.66 -16.81
C THR A 151 -33.92 1.58 -18.29
N VAL A 152 -33.27 0.50 -18.68
CA VAL A 152 -32.95 0.15 -20.06
C VAL A 152 -33.94 -0.90 -20.53
N SER A 153 -34.64 -0.61 -21.62
CA SER A 153 -35.55 -1.53 -22.28
C SER A 153 -35.10 -1.84 -23.70
N ASP A 154 -35.39 -3.04 -24.19
CA ASP A 154 -35.19 -3.41 -25.57
C ASP A 154 -36.13 -2.61 -26.50
N LYS A 155 -35.99 -2.80 -27.81
CA LYS A 155 -36.86 -2.17 -28.83
C LYS A 155 -38.36 -2.50 -28.66
N ASN A 156 -38.67 -3.61 -28.00
CA ASN A 156 -40.04 -4.08 -27.73
C ASN A 156 -40.57 -3.56 -26.38
N GLY A 157 -39.76 -2.85 -25.60
CA GLY A 157 -40.11 -2.33 -24.27
C GLY A 157 -39.82 -3.29 -23.11
N HIS A 158 -39.27 -4.48 -23.34
CA HIS A 158 -38.87 -5.39 -22.26
C HIS A 158 -37.69 -4.79 -21.49
N VAL A 159 -37.82 -4.70 -20.16
CA VAL A 159 -36.76 -4.19 -19.31
C VAL A 159 -35.58 -5.17 -19.32
N ILE A 160 -34.44 -4.71 -19.83
CA ILE A 160 -33.17 -5.44 -19.85
C ILE A 160 -32.45 -5.24 -18.52
N GLN A 161 -32.31 -3.98 -18.10
CA GLN A 161 -31.50 -3.62 -16.94
C GLN A 161 -32.13 -2.42 -16.23
N ARG A 162 -32.04 -2.39 -14.90
CA ARG A 162 -32.39 -1.21 -14.10
C ARG A 162 -31.27 -0.94 -13.11
N ILE A 163 -30.63 0.22 -13.23
CA ILE A 163 -29.64 0.69 -12.27
C ILE A 163 -30.25 1.79 -11.40
N ALA A 164 -29.87 1.87 -10.14
CA ALA A 164 -30.30 2.90 -9.21
C ALA A 164 -29.06 3.56 -8.59
N ILE A 165 -28.77 4.78 -9.02
CA ILE A 165 -27.65 5.57 -8.52
C ILE A 165 -28.15 6.41 -7.35
N ARG A 166 -27.79 6.02 -6.13
CA ARG A 166 -28.04 6.82 -4.93
C ARG A 166 -27.06 7.99 -4.90
N LEU A 167 -27.60 9.20 -4.84
CA LEU A 167 -26.82 10.42 -4.80
C LEU A 167 -26.53 10.81 -3.34
N PRO A 168 -25.40 11.48 -3.10
CA PRO A 168 -25.04 11.94 -1.77
C PRO A 168 -26.00 12.98 -1.20
N LEU A 169 -26.09 13.01 0.13
CA LEU A 169 -27.06 13.83 0.89
C LEU A 169 -26.85 15.35 0.70
N VAL A 170 -25.66 15.76 0.25
CA VAL A 170 -25.27 17.17 0.07
C VAL A 170 -25.72 17.75 -1.27
N CYS A 171 -26.33 16.93 -2.14
CA CYS A 171 -26.67 17.32 -3.51
C CYS A 171 -28.15 17.69 -3.67
N ASP A 172 -28.55 18.86 -3.16
CA ASP A 172 -29.88 19.43 -3.40
C ASP A 172 -30.09 19.83 -4.87
N ARG A 173 -29.01 20.05 -5.61
CA ARG A 173 -29.01 20.42 -7.03
C ARG A 173 -28.29 19.35 -7.83
N TYR A 174 -29.06 18.61 -8.62
CA TYR A 174 -28.52 17.62 -9.55
C TYR A 174 -29.31 17.59 -10.86
N SER A 175 -28.60 17.36 -11.96
CA SER A 175 -29.17 17.07 -13.26
C SER A 175 -28.72 15.68 -13.72
N ALA A 176 -29.65 14.95 -14.34
CA ALA A 176 -29.38 13.67 -14.96
C ALA A 176 -30.00 13.75 -16.34
N THR A 177 -29.17 13.79 -17.36
CA THR A 177 -29.58 13.98 -18.75
C THR A 177 -29.02 12.83 -19.55
N PHE A 178 -29.91 12.11 -20.24
CA PHE A 178 -29.49 11.07 -21.17
C PHE A 178 -29.38 11.67 -22.58
N VAL A 179 -28.26 11.39 -23.23
CA VAL A 179 -27.95 11.83 -24.58
C VAL A 179 -28.09 10.64 -25.52
N GLY A 180 -29.30 10.48 -26.08
CA GLY A 180 -29.66 9.29 -26.86
C GLY A 180 -28.77 9.04 -28.06
N GLU A 181 -28.47 10.07 -28.83
CA GLU A 181 -27.64 9.98 -30.05
C GLU A 181 -26.25 9.37 -29.78
N CYS A 182 -25.73 9.53 -28.56
CA CYS A 182 -24.38 9.15 -28.20
C CYS A 182 -24.33 7.99 -27.18
N SER A 183 -25.47 7.54 -26.65
CA SER A 183 -25.54 6.51 -25.61
C SER A 183 -24.75 6.88 -24.34
N TYR A 184 -24.97 8.09 -23.82
CA TYR A 184 -24.38 8.53 -22.55
C TYR A 184 -25.44 9.03 -21.56
N LEU A 185 -25.22 8.72 -20.29
CA LEU A 185 -25.92 9.34 -19.16
C LEU A 185 -24.97 10.34 -18.50
N VAL A 186 -25.35 11.61 -18.52
CA VAL A 186 -24.60 12.70 -17.88
C VAL A 186 -25.28 13.02 -16.56
N LEU A 187 -24.56 12.82 -15.47
CA LEU A 187 -24.99 13.12 -14.12
C LEU A 187 -24.17 14.30 -13.58
N SER A 188 -24.78 15.48 -13.50
CA SER A 188 -24.17 16.66 -12.88
C SER A 188 -24.70 16.84 -11.46
N LEU A 189 -23.78 16.99 -10.53
CA LEU A 189 -23.97 17.27 -9.12
C LEU A 189 -23.29 18.60 -8.81
N LYS A 190 -23.55 19.18 -7.64
CA LYS A 190 -22.89 20.40 -7.19
C LYS A 190 -21.39 20.16 -7.03
N GLY A 191 -20.58 20.59 -8.00
CA GLY A 191 -19.13 20.41 -7.97
C GLY A 191 -18.62 19.19 -8.71
N LEU A 192 -19.48 18.25 -9.14
CA LEU A 192 -19.05 16.97 -9.69
C LEU A 192 -19.89 16.57 -10.90
N LEU A 193 -19.25 16.10 -11.95
CA LEU A 193 -19.84 15.61 -13.18
C LEU A 193 -19.38 14.16 -13.39
N ILE A 194 -20.33 13.26 -13.55
CA ILE A 194 -20.07 11.85 -13.85
C ILE A 194 -20.73 11.53 -15.18
N VAL A 195 -19.96 11.03 -16.14
CA VAL A 195 -20.47 10.62 -17.45
C VAL A 195 -20.36 9.10 -17.56
N TRP A 196 -21.52 8.47 -17.71
CA TRP A 196 -21.66 7.04 -17.91
C TRP A 196 -21.88 6.75 -19.38
N LYS A 197 -21.12 5.82 -19.94
CA LYS A 197 -21.46 5.16 -21.20
C LYS A 197 -22.52 4.12 -20.92
N THR A 198 -23.63 4.20 -21.65
CA THR A 198 -24.74 3.27 -21.47
C THR A 198 -24.56 2.03 -22.34
N PRO A 199 -25.14 0.89 -21.95
CA PRO A 199 -25.03 -0.34 -22.73
C PRO A 199 -25.54 -0.16 -24.16
N THR A 200 -24.79 -0.70 -25.13
CA THR A 200 -25.21 -0.73 -26.54
C THR A 200 -25.81 -2.07 -26.93
N SER A 201 -25.46 -3.12 -26.19
CA SER A 201 -26.00 -4.47 -26.29
C SER A 201 -26.60 -4.92 -24.94
N PRO A 202 -27.50 -5.92 -24.91
CA PRO A 202 -28.08 -6.42 -23.66
C PRO A 202 -27.05 -7.07 -22.70
N GLN A 203 -25.86 -7.37 -23.21
CA GLN A 203 -24.75 -7.96 -22.45
C GLN A 203 -23.80 -6.90 -21.89
N ASP A 204 -23.86 -5.67 -22.41
CA ASP A 204 -23.03 -4.57 -21.93
C ASP A 204 -23.56 -4.07 -20.57
N THR A 205 -22.67 -3.52 -19.76
CA THR A 205 -23.01 -2.80 -18.52
C THR A 205 -22.78 -1.30 -18.69
N PHE A 206 -23.34 -0.51 -17.78
CA PHE A 206 -22.98 0.90 -17.69
C PHE A 206 -21.53 1.01 -17.25
N THR A 207 -20.74 1.86 -17.92
CA THR A 207 -19.35 2.09 -17.56
C THR A 207 -19.07 3.57 -17.39
N ILE A 208 -18.37 3.96 -16.33
CA ILE A 208 -17.98 5.36 -16.16
C ILE A 208 -16.85 5.70 -17.13
N GLN A 209 -17.05 6.77 -17.91
CA GLN A 209 -16.07 7.28 -18.86
C GLN A 209 -15.35 8.52 -18.35
N LEU A 210 -16.01 9.33 -17.52
CA LEU A 210 -15.43 10.55 -16.97
C LEU A 210 -16.00 10.85 -15.59
N VAL A 211 -15.12 11.20 -14.66
CA VAL A 211 -15.44 11.87 -13.40
C VAL A 211 -14.67 13.18 -13.39
N HIS A 212 -15.38 14.30 -13.27
CA HIS A 212 -14.80 15.63 -13.49
C HIS A 212 -15.40 16.66 -12.53
N ILE A 213 -14.57 17.56 -12.02
CA ILE A 213 -15.02 18.62 -11.11
C ILE A 213 -15.48 19.81 -11.91
N VAL A 214 -16.64 20.36 -11.57
CA VAL A 214 -17.24 21.49 -12.27
C VAL A 214 -17.56 22.61 -11.28
N GLU A 215 -17.05 23.82 -11.53
CA GLU A 215 -17.22 24.95 -10.59
C GLU A 215 -18.66 25.49 -10.56
N PHE A 216 -19.39 25.36 -11.68
CA PHE A 216 -20.71 25.93 -11.86
C PHE A 216 -21.72 24.89 -12.34
N VAL A 217 -23.00 25.14 -12.05
CA VAL A 217 -24.11 24.36 -12.60
C VAL A 217 -24.26 24.73 -14.07
N MET A 218 -23.69 23.90 -14.95
CA MET A 218 -23.85 24.01 -16.40
C MET A 218 -24.81 22.95 -16.92
N ASP A 219 -25.45 23.24 -18.05
CA ASP A 219 -26.18 22.24 -18.81
C ASP A 219 -25.17 21.47 -19.66
N TRP A 220 -24.81 20.28 -19.19
CA TRP A 220 -23.85 19.42 -19.86
C TRP A 220 -24.52 18.59 -20.95
N LYS A 221 -23.91 18.58 -22.14
CA LYS A 221 -24.32 17.76 -23.29
C LYS A 221 -23.13 17.02 -23.86
N VAL A 222 -23.39 15.86 -24.46
CA VAL A 222 -22.40 15.10 -25.23
C VAL A 222 -22.77 15.22 -26.70
N CYS A 223 -21.80 15.49 -27.57
CA CYS A 223 -22.02 15.49 -29.02
C CYS A 223 -21.66 14.14 -29.64
N PRO A 224 -22.08 13.85 -30.90
CA PRO A 224 -21.77 12.60 -31.61
C PRO A 224 -20.27 12.29 -31.73
N HIS A 225 -19.40 13.31 -31.68
CA HIS A 225 -17.95 13.15 -31.67
C HIS A 225 -17.38 12.78 -30.28
N GLN A 226 -18.24 12.36 -29.34
CA GLN A 226 -17.87 12.00 -27.96
C GLN A 226 -17.18 13.14 -27.21
N GLN A 227 -17.59 14.38 -27.50
CA GLN A 227 -17.11 15.55 -26.77
C GLN A 227 -18.19 16.05 -25.83
N LEU A 228 -17.81 16.29 -24.59
CA LEU A 228 -18.61 16.85 -23.53
C LEU A 228 -18.53 18.37 -23.59
N TYR A 229 -19.69 19.03 -23.60
CA TYR A 229 -19.83 20.49 -23.63
C TYR A 229 -20.64 21.00 -22.46
N GLY A 230 -20.13 22.00 -21.77
CA GLY A 230 -20.85 22.77 -20.76
C GLY A 230 -21.47 24.01 -21.38
N TYR A 231 -22.80 24.13 -21.32
CA TYR A 231 -23.51 25.37 -21.68
C TYR A 231 -23.84 26.16 -20.42
N GLU A 232 -23.36 27.41 -20.34
CA GLU A 232 -23.70 28.32 -19.26
C GLU A 232 -24.90 29.19 -19.67
N PRO A 233 -26.10 28.97 -19.11
CA PRO A 233 -27.31 29.63 -19.60
C PRO A 233 -27.29 31.15 -19.44
N ILE A 234 -26.59 31.63 -18.40
CA ILE A 234 -26.51 33.06 -18.05
C ILE A 234 -25.68 33.82 -19.09
N ARG A 235 -24.52 33.27 -19.45
CA ARG A 235 -23.59 33.90 -20.40
C ARG A 235 -23.88 33.54 -21.85
N LYS A 236 -24.69 32.49 -22.07
CA LYS A 236 -24.93 31.88 -23.39
C LYS A 236 -23.64 31.44 -24.08
N THR A 237 -22.62 31.09 -23.29
CA THR A 237 -21.32 30.65 -23.77
C THR A 237 -21.18 29.15 -23.60
N VAL A 238 -20.49 28.53 -24.56
CA VAL A 238 -20.02 27.15 -24.45
C VAL A 238 -18.64 27.23 -23.80
N CYS A 239 -18.51 26.71 -22.58
CA CYS A 239 -17.35 27.02 -21.74
C CYS A 239 -16.22 25.99 -21.85
N GLU A 240 -16.52 24.73 -22.20
CA GLU A 240 -15.51 23.67 -22.28
C GLU A 240 -15.94 22.60 -23.28
N ALA A 241 -14.99 22.07 -24.04
CA ALA A 241 -15.17 20.91 -24.90
C ALA A 241 -14.13 19.86 -24.50
N ARG A 242 -14.56 18.75 -23.88
CA ARG A 242 -13.65 17.68 -23.42
C ARG A 242 -13.95 16.38 -24.15
N SER A 243 -12.92 15.72 -24.67
CA SER A 243 -13.05 14.38 -25.26
C SER A 243 -13.35 13.35 -24.17
N LEU A 244 -14.41 12.56 -24.33
CA LEU A 244 -14.70 11.42 -23.43
C LEU A 244 -13.79 10.22 -23.69
N ALA A 245 -13.07 10.19 -24.81
CA ALA A 245 -12.06 9.19 -25.09
C ALA A 245 -10.76 9.42 -24.29
N ASP A 246 -10.58 10.65 -23.77
CA ASP A 246 -9.45 11.02 -22.94
C ASP A 246 -9.95 11.45 -21.54
N PRO A 247 -10.01 10.52 -20.57
CA PRO A 247 -10.54 10.81 -19.23
C PRO A 247 -9.70 11.84 -18.46
N LEU A 248 -8.43 12.00 -18.85
CA LEU A 248 -7.45 12.89 -18.24
C LEU A 248 -6.69 13.64 -19.35
N PRO A 249 -7.33 14.62 -20.02
CA PRO A 249 -6.70 15.33 -21.12
C PRO A 249 -5.41 15.99 -20.68
N ARG A 250 -4.33 15.78 -21.43
CA ARG A 250 -3.03 16.39 -21.14
C ARG A 250 -3.15 17.92 -21.14
N GLY A 251 -3.07 18.56 -19.99
CA GLY A 251 -3.29 20.00 -19.84
C GLY A 251 -3.32 20.45 -18.39
N SER A 252 -3.27 21.77 -18.19
CA SER A 252 -2.88 22.41 -16.93
C SER A 252 -3.94 22.40 -15.81
N GLY A 253 -4.72 21.33 -15.65
CA GLY A 253 -5.72 21.28 -14.57
C GLY A 253 -6.57 20.01 -14.51
N SER A 254 -6.50 19.15 -15.53
CA SER A 254 -7.27 17.90 -15.57
C SER A 254 -6.87 16.92 -14.47
N GLU A 255 -5.57 16.84 -14.14
CA GLU A 255 -5.07 16.02 -13.04
C GLU A 255 -5.60 16.52 -11.69
N PHE A 256 -5.57 17.83 -11.45
CA PHE A 256 -6.13 18.42 -10.23
C PHE A 256 -7.63 18.16 -10.10
N GLN A 257 -8.39 18.25 -11.19
CA GLN A 257 -9.82 17.94 -11.21
C GLN A 257 -10.09 16.45 -10.94
N PHE A 258 -9.28 15.53 -11.47
CA PHE A 258 -9.39 14.12 -11.15
C PHE A 258 -9.10 13.85 -9.68
N MET A 259 -8.02 14.45 -9.15
CA MET A 259 -7.63 14.41 -7.75
C MET A 259 -8.71 14.95 -6.81
N GLN A 260 -9.37 16.03 -7.21
CA GLN A 260 -10.51 16.57 -6.49
C GLN A 260 -11.75 15.66 -6.59
N GLY A 261 -12.02 15.03 -7.75
CA GLY A 261 -13.14 14.08 -7.91
C GLY A 261 -13.05 12.92 -6.93
N PHE A 262 -11.81 12.54 -6.63
CA PHE A 262 -11.42 11.56 -5.63
C PHE A 262 -11.84 11.97 -4.19
N VAL A 263 -11.80 13.26 -3.83
CA VAL A 263 -12.31 13.77 -2.55
C VAL A 263 -13.83 13.62 -2.46
N TYR A 264 -14.54 13.86 -3.56
CA TYR A 264 -15.99 13.69 -3.61
C TYR A 264 -16.44 12.23 -3.50
N LEU A 265 -15.55 11.24 -3.68
CA LEU A 265 -15.89 9.82 -3.49
C LEU A 265 -16.35 9.49 -2.08
N GLN A 266 -15.89 10.24 -1.08
CA GLN A 266 -16.32 10.07 0.30
C GLN A 266 -17.83 10.20 0.44
N ASP A 267 -18.43 11.07 -0.38
CA ASP A 267 -19.87 11.29 -0.40
C ASP A 267 -20.62 10.11 -1.05
N PHE A 268 -19.97 9.36 -1.94
CA PHE A 268 -20.52 8.20 -2.65
C PHE A 268 -20.35 6.86 -1.93
N LYS A 269 -19.79 6.83 -0.72
CA LYS A 269 -19.67 5.58 0.06
C LYS A 269 -21.02 4.85 0.24
N ASN A 270 -22.13 5.59 0.26
CA ASN A 270 -23.49 5.06 0.38
C ASN A 270 -24.23 4.95 -0.97
N ALA A 271 -23.52 5.15 -2.09
CA ALA A 271 -24.03 4.83 -3.40
C ALA A 271 -24.39 3.34 -3.44
N GLY A 272 -25.37 2.95 -4.25
CA GLY A 272 -25.67 1.52 -4.40
C GLY A 272 -24.45 0.74 -4.89
N ASP A 273 -24.34 -0.54 -4.51
CA ASP A 273 -23.16 -1.39 -4.75
C ASP A 273 -22.62 -1.29 -6.19
N PHE A 274 -23.52 -1.33 -7.18
CA PHE A 274 -23.16 -1.17 -8.59
C PHE A 274 -22.47 0.17 -8.92
N ALA A 275 -23.02 1.28 -8.42
CA ALA A 275 -22.47 2.60 -8.71
C ALA A 275 -21.12 2.79 -8.01
N TRP A 276 -20.99 2.24 -6.79
CA TRP A 276 -19.73 2.23 -6.07
C TRP A 276 -18.66 1.43 -6.80
N GLU A 277 -18.98 0.21 -7.24
CA GLU A 277 -18.04 -0.66 -7.97
C GLU A 277 -17.49 0.00 -9.24
N GLU A 278 -18.35 0.61 -10.05
CA GLU A 278 -17.95 1.31 -11.29
C GLU A 278 -17.12 2.57 -11.03
N ILE A 279 -17.42 3.28 -9.94
CA ILE A 279 -16.60 4.40 -9.48
C ILE A 279 -15.20 3.91 -9.08
N ILE A 280 -15.13 2.85 -8.28
CA ILE A 280 -13.89 2.23 -7.83
C ILE A 280 -13.06 1.73 -9.02
N GLN A 281 -13.69 1.06 -9.98
CA GLN A 281 -13.08 0.61 -11.21
C GLN A 281 -12.52 1.77 -12.04
N TYR A 282 -13.28 2.87 -12.19
CA TYR A 282 -12.84 4.07 -12.91
C TYR A 282 -11.56 4.64 -12.31
N PHE A 283 -11.55 4.88 -10.99
CA PHE A 283 -10.39 5.45 -10.31
C PHE A 283 -9.21 4.48 -10.32
N GLY A 284 -9.44 3.19 -10.09
CA GLY A 284 -8.41 2.15 -10.18
C GLY A 284 -7.75 2.05 -11.55
N LYS A 285 -8.52 2.22 -12.63
CA LYS A 285 -8.01 2.21 -14.02
C LYS A 285 -7.14 3.42 -14.36
N TYR A 286 -7.51 4.60 -13.84
CA TYR A 286 -6.89 5.87 -14.24
C TYR A 286 -5.94 6.47 -13.21
N ILE A 287 -5.76 5.84 -12.04
CA ILE A 287 -4.88 6.33 -10.97
C ILE A 287 -3.43 6.58 -11.44
N ASN A 288 -2.91 5.77 -12.36
CA ASN A 288 -1.55 5.94 -12.92
C ASN A 288 -1.40 7.12 -13.87
N LEU A 289 -2.50 7.68 -14.38
CA LEU A 289 -2.42 8.80 -15.30
C LEU A 289 -2.12 10.12 -14.58
N CYS A 290 -2.29 10.18 -13.26
CA CYS A 290 -1.89 11.33 -12.45
C CYS A 290 -0.37 11.33 -12.27
N ARG A 291 0.35 12.12 -13.08
CA ARG A 291 1.81 12.22 -12.97
C ARG A 291 2.18 13.29 -11.95
N PRO A 292 3.06 12.99 -10.98
CA PRO A 292 3.61 14.00 -10.09
C PRO A 292 4.38 15.06 -10.90
N GLY A 293 4.07 16.34 -10.71
CA GLY A 293 4.81 17.46 -11.27
C GLY A 293 4.05 18.42 -12.18
N ALA A 294 2.78 18.18 -12.53
CA ALA A 294 2.05 19.14 -13.37
C ALA A 294 1.49 20.35 -12.60
N PHE A 295 1.12 20.21 -11.33
CA PHE A 295 0.47 21.29 -10.54
C PHE A 295 1.07 21.56 -9.15
N SER A 296 1.82 20.62 -8.59
CA SER A 296 2.56 20.76 -7.33
C SER A 296 3.36 19.47 -7.11
N ASP A 297 4.44 19.51 -6.34
CA ASP A 297 5.23 18.33 -5.95
C ASP A 297 4.44 17.29 -5.12
N THR A 298 3.16 17.54 -4.88
CA THR A 298 2.29 16.70 -4.04
C THR A 298 1.80 15.51 -4.84
N ASN A 299 2.14 14.29 -4.40
CA ASN A 299 1.60 13.09 -4.99
C ASN A 299 0.10 12.91 -4.62
N ILE A 300 -0.58 11.92 -5.21
CA ILE A 300 -2.00 11.64 -4.94
C ILE A 300 -2.28 11.40 -3.44
N ILE A 301 -1.39 10.68 -2.76
CA ILE A 301 -1.48 10.38 -1.33
C ILE A 301 -1.40 11.67 -0.53
N HIS A 302 -0.42 12.53 -0.80
CA HIS A 302 -0.26 13.82 -0.14
C HIS A 302 -1.50 14.69 -0.32
N HIS A 303 -2.05 14.77 -1.52
CA HIS A 303 -3.27 15.55 -1.74
C HIS A 303 -4.42 15.04 -0.84
N PHE A 304 -4.54 13.73 -0.70
CA PHE A 304 -5.51 13.09 0.20
C PHE A 304 -5.22 13.35 1.67
N CYS A 305 -4.00 13.10 2.12
CA CYS A 305 -3.55 13.35 3.48
C CYS A 305 -3.72 14.83 3.86
N SER A 306 -3.48 15.77 2.94
CA SER A 306 -3.66 17.20 3.20
C SER A 306 -5.12 17.63 3.37
N ARG A 307 -6.08 16.87 2.84
CA ARG A 307 -7.52 17.11 2.99
C ARG A 307 -8.19 16.17 4.01
N TRP A 308 -7.37 15.38 4.68
CA TRP A 308 -7.78 14.41 5.66
C TRP A 308 -8.42 15.11 6.86
N LYS A 309 -9.62 14.67 7.23
CA LYS A 309 -10.27 15.04 8.50
C LYS A 309 -10.46 13.78 9.34
N ALA A 310 -10.30 13.88 10.65
CA ALA A 310 -10.49 12.76 11.59
C ALA A 310 -11.85 12.06 11.40
N GLU A 311 -12.92 12.84 11.14
CA GLU A 311 -14.27 12.34 10.90
C GLU A 311 -14.40 11.46 9.64
N THR A 312 -13.57 11.74 8.62
CA THR A 312 -13.59 11.04 7.32
C THR A 312 -12.53 9.95 7.21
N HIS A 313 -11.73 9.73 8.25
CA HIS A 313 -10.60 8.80 8.27
C HIS A 313 -11.01 7.39 7.85
N SER A 314 -12.00 6.80 8.55
CA SER A 314 -12.43 5.42 8.31
C SER A 314 -13.06 5.23 6.92
N ALA A 315 -13.79 6.24 6.43
CA ALA A 315 -14.32 6.24 5.07
C ALA A 315 -13.18 6.25 4.06
N THR A 316 -12.20 7.15 4.21
CA THR A 316 -11.07 7.28 3.29
C THR A 316 -10.23 6.02 3.20
N VAL A 317 -9.89 5.41 4.34
CA VAL A 317 -9.15 4.15 4.38
C VAL A 317 -9.94 3.03 3.67
N GLN A 318 -11.25 2.96 3.87
CA GLN A 318 -12.09 1.97 3.19
C GLN A 318 -12.13 2.20 1.67
N ILE A 319 -12.23 3.45 1.21
CA ILE A 319 -12.21 3.78 -0.22
C ILE A 319 -10.91 3.31 -0.86
N TRP A 320 -9.78 3.59 -0.23
CA TRP A 320 -8.49 3.11 -0.72
C TRP A 320 -8.38 1.60 -0.69
N ARG A 321 -8.91 0.94 0.34
CA ARG A 321 -8.98 -0.52 0.41
C ARG A 321 -9.79 -1.08 -0.76
N ASP A 322 -10.93 -0.49 -1.08
CA ASP A 322 -11.80 -0.92 -2.19
C ASP A 322 -11.11 -0.70 -3.55
N ILE A 323 -10.50 0.49 -3.76
CA ILE A 323 -9.74 0.81 -4.98
C ILE A 323 -8.60 -0.17 -5.21
N LEU A 324 -7.81 -0.43 -4.18
CA LEU A 324 -6.63 -1.28 -4.29
C LEU A 324 -6.95 -2.77 -4.25
N ALA A 325 -8.12 -3.16 -3.72
CA ALA A 325 -8.63 -4.53 -3.82
C ALA A 325 -9.17 -4.85 -5.22
N HIS A 326 -9.57 -3.84 -6.00
CA HIS A 326 -10.17 -4.06 -7.30
C HIS A 326 -9.15 -4.69 -8.30
N PRO A 327 -9.51 -5.76 -9.04
CA PRO A 327 -8.57 -6.51 -9.89
C PRO A 327 -7.94 -5.69 -11.02
N THR A 328 -8.64 -4.68 -11.53
CA THR A 328 -8.13 -3.82 -12.62
C THR A 328 -7.17 -2.75 -12.13
N THR A 329 -7.03 -2.58 -10.81
CA THR A 329 -6.20 -1.53 -10.23
C THR A 329 -4.75 -1.96 -10.20
N ARG A 330 -3.97 -1.36 -11.11
CA ARG A 330 -2.52 -1.46 -11.14
C ARG A 330 -1.97 -0.09 -10.77
N TRP A 331 -1.25 0.05 -9.68
CA TRP A 331 -0.70 1.30 -9.19
C TRP A 331 0.61 1.02 -8.47
N ILE A 332 1.58 1.92 -8.58
CA ILE A 332 2.81 1.85 -7.78
C ILE A 332 2.86 3.17 -7.00
N PRO A 333 2.56 3.17 -5.69
CA PRO A 333 2.60 4.38 -4.89
C PRO A 333 4.02 4.97 -4.92
N ARG A 334 4.12 6.31 -4.89
CA ARG A 334 5.39 6.97 -4.60
C ARG A 334 5.48 7.29 -3.11
N THR A 335 6.70 7.33 -2.60
CA THR A 335 6.98 7.57 -1.19
C THR A 335 6.86 9.05 -0.86
N ASP A 336 5.92 9.41 0.01
CA ASP A 336 5.82 10.73 0.63
C ASP A 336 5.89 10.59 2.15
N GLU A 337 6.53 11.55 2.80
CA GLU A 337 6.81 11.55 4.25
C GLU A 337 5.62 12.13 5.03
N HIS A 338 4.59 11.32 5.29
CA HIS A 338 3.46 11.72 6.13
C HIS A 338 3.19 10.71 7.25
N PRO A 339 3.55 11.03 8.52
CA PRO A 339 3.39 10.11 9.66
C PRO A 339 1.91 9.88 10.04
N GLU A 340 1.00 10.79 9.71
CA GLU A 340 -0.40 10.73 10.18
C GLU A 340 -1.28 9.70 9.45
N ALA A 341 -0.76 9.04 8.40
CA ALA A 341 -1.53 8.15 7.53
C ALA A 341 -1.20 6.66 7.72
N PHE A 342 -0.95 6.21 8.94
CA PHE A 342 -0.50 4.84 9.23
C PHE A 342 -1.43 3.74 8.68
N GLU A 343 -2.73 3.83 8.94
CA GLU A 343 -3.72 2.87 8.44
C GLU A 343 -3.73 2.82 6.90
N LEU A 344 -3.49 3.97 6.26
CA LEU A 344 -3.38 4.04 4.81
C LEU A 344 -2.08 3.41 4.31
N ALA A 345 -0.97 3.63 5.01
CA ALA A 345 0.31 3.01 4.72
C ALA A 345 0.20 1.48 4.81
N LYS A 346 -0.52 0.94 5.81
CA LYS A 346 -0.81 -0.51 5.90
C LYS A 346 -1.59 -1.01 4.69
N VAL A 347 -2.66 -0.31 4.28
CA VAL A 347 -3.42 -0.66 3.07
C VAL A 347 -2.54 -0.65 1.81
N PHE A 348 -1.61 0.31 1.68
CA PHE A 348 -0.68 0.39 0.55
C PHE A 348 0.38 -0.70 0.57
N ILE A 349 0.91 -1.01 1.74
CA ILE A 349 1.83 -2.13 1.98
C ILE A 349 1.17 -3.44 1.55
N ASP A 350 -0.03 -3.72 2.07
CA ASP A 350 -0.77 -4.96 1.78
C ASP A 350 -1.06 -5.09 0.29
N TYR A 351 -1.44 -3.98 -0.35
CA TYR A 351 -1.63 -3.91 -1.78
C TYR A 351 -0.36 -4.21 -2.57
N CYS A 352 0.76 -3.56 -2.23
CA CYS A 352 2.03 -3.74 -2.91
C CYS A 352 2.54 -5.18 -2.78
N ILE A 353 2.42 -5.79 -1.60
CA ILE A 353 2.77 -7.19 -1.36
C ILE A 353 1.85 -8.11 -2.17
N ARG A 354 0.53 -7.90 -2.11
CA ARG A 354 -0.45 -8.71 -2.86
C ARG A 354 -0.21 -8.63 -4.36
N GLN A 355 0.04 -7.44 -4.91
CA GLN A 355 0.33 -7.29 -6.34
C GLN A 355 1.69 -7.87 -6.73
N ALA A 356 2.72 -7.71 -5.89
CA ALA A 356 4.00 -8.38 -6.10
C ALA A 356 3.83 -9.91 -6.16
N LYS A 357 2.97 -10.49 -5.29
CA LYS A 357 2.63 -11.93 -5.29
C LYS A 357 1.85 -12.33 -6.55
N LEU A 358 0.84 -11.55 -6.93
CA LEU A 358 -0.08 -11.85 -8.03
C LEU A 358 0.58 -11.70 -9.40
N GLU A 359 1.24 -10.57 -9.66
CA GLU A 359 1.92 -10.28 -10.92
C GLU A 359 3.33 -10.92 -10.99
N LYS A 360 3.87 -11.39 -9.86
CA LYS A 360 5.25 -11.90 -9.72
C LYS A 360 6.30 -10.86 -10.09
N ASP A 361 6.00 -9.58 -9.87
CA ASP A 361 6.86 -8.45 -10.16
C ASP A 361 7.33 -7.77 -8.86
N ALA A 362 8.64 -7.80 -8.61
CA ALA A 362 9.24 -7.21 -7.41
C ALA A 362 9.24 -5.66 -7.42
N HIS A 363 8.97 -5.02 -8.56
CA HIS A 363 8.90 -3.55 -8.65
C HIS A 363 7.79 -2.95 -7.78
N PHE A 364 6.71 -3.70 -7.52
CA PHE A 364 5.67 -3.27 -6.58
C PHE A 364 6.17 -3.12 -5.14
N LEU A 365 7.32 -3.74 -4.79
CA LEU A 365 7.93 -3.60 -3.46
C LEU A 365 8.84 -2.38 -3.35
N LEU A 366 9.14 -1.69 -4.45
CA LEU A 366 10.02 -0.53 -4.44
C LEU A 366 9.57 0.56 -3.45
N PRO A 367 8.27 0.93 -3.37
CA PRO A 367 7.82 1.96 -2.43
C PRO A 367 8.04 1.55 -0.98
N ILE A 368 7.83 0.26 -0.67
CA ILE A 368 8.06 -0.30 0.66
C ILE A 368 9.55 -0.20 1.00
N ARG A 369 10.44 -0.58 0.07
CA ARG A 369 11.90 -0.49 0.28
C ARG A 369 12.37 0.94 0.52
N GLN A 370 11.80 1.90 -0.21
CA GLN A 370 12.14 3.31 -0.07
C GLN A 370 11.68 3.89 1.27
N CYS A 371 10.52 3.45 1.80
CA CYS A 371 10.04 3.87 3.12
C CYS A 371 10.62 3.06 4.28
N LEU A 372 11.32 1.96 4.01
CA LEU A 372 11.67 0.96 5.02
C LEU A 372 12.44 1.56 6.20
N GLN A 373 13.45 2.39 5.91
CA GLN A 373 14.26 3.04 6.94
C GLN A 373 13.42 3.90 7.91
N GLN A 374 12.38 4.56 7.39
CA GLN A 374 11.48 5.40 8.19
C GLN A 374 10.48 4.57 9.00
N LEU A 375 10.06 3.42 8.47
CA LEU A 375 9.17 2.48 9.12
C LEU A 375 9.88 1.75 10.28
N THR A 376 11.17 1.47 10.11
CA THR A 376 12.01 0.76 11.09
C THR A 376 12.43 1.57 12.31
N ASP A 377 12.18 2.88 12.34
CA ASP A 377 12.58 3.73 13.47
C ASP A 377 11.88 3.26 14.76
N PRO A 378 12.60 2.74 15.76
CA PRO A 378 12.01 2.21 16.99
C PRO A 378 11.32 3.28 17.83
N LYS A 379 11.62 4.57 17.58
CA LYS A 379 10.97 5.71 18.27
C LYS A 379 9.60 6.04 17.70
N ARG A 380 9.25 5.48 16.54
CA ARG A 380 7.97 5.72 15.88
C ARG A 380 6.98 4.60 16.23
N PRO A 381 5.67 4.89 16.25
CA PRO A 381 4.63 3.91 16.57
C PRO A 381 4.46 2.79 15.52
N TYR A 382 5.34 2.71 14.51
CA TYR A 382 5.21 1.84 13.34
C TYR A 382 6.07 0.57 13.40
N SER A 383 6.84 0.38 14.47
CA SER A 383 7.82 -0.71 14.57
C SER A 383 7.18 -2.10 14.48
N GLU A 384 6.01 -2.31 15.09
CA GLU A 384 5.29 -3.60 15.07
C GLU A 384 4.81 -3.98 13.67
N VAL A 385 4.16 -3.06 12.94
CA VAL A 385 3.71 -3.32 11.56
C VAL A 385 4.89 -3.50 10.62
N THR A 386 6.02 -2.85 10.91
CA THR A 386 7.25 -3.05 10.15
C THR A 386 7.83 -4.46 10.35
N GLN A 387 7.74 -5.02 11.56
CA GLN A 387 8.11 -6.41 11.81
C GLN A 387 7.18 -7.40 11.11
N GLU A 388 5.86 -7.17 11.14
CA GLU A 388 4.86 -7.97 10.40
C GLU A 388 5.17 -7.94 8.89
N LEU A 389 5.40 -6.74 8.36
CA LEU A 389 5.82 -6.51 6.98
C LEU A 389 7.11 -7.27 6.64
N PHE A 390 8.12 -7.25 7.50
CA PHE A 390 9.38 -7.94 7.25
C PHE A 390 9.21 -9.45 7.13
N ARG A 391 8.38 -10.03 7.99
CA ARG A 391 8.02 -11.45 7.90
C ARG A 391 7.37 -11.74 6.54
N GLU A 392 6.41 -10.92 6.13
CA GLU A 392 5.72 -11.07 4.84
C GLU A 392 6.65 -10.92 3.62
N LEU A 393 7.54 -9.92 3.65
CA LEU A 393 8.47 -9.64 2.55
C LEU A 393 9.51 -10.75 2.36
N ALA A 394 9.96 -11.38 3.44
CA ALA A 394 10.94 -12.47 3.39
C ALA A 394 10.41 -13.71 2.62
N TYR A 395 9.09 -13.84 2.45
CA TYR A 395 8.47 -14.95 1.70
C TYR A 395 8.24 -14.66 0.21
N LEU A 396 8.68 -13.51 -0.31
CA LEU A 396 8.43 -13.15 -1.72
C LEU A 396 9.45 -13.83 -2.65
N PRO A 397 9.01 -14.73 -3.55
CA PRO A 397 9.92 -15.43 -4.44
C PRO A 397 10.37 -14.50 -5.58
N ALA A 398 11.66 -14.21 -5.66
CA ALA A 398 12.26 -13.63 -6.86
C ALA A 398 12.26 -14.71 -7.96
N ARG A 399 11.45 -14.50 -9.02
CA ARG A 399 11.40 -15.42 -10.18
C ARG A 399 11.94 -14.81 -11.45
N GLU A 400 12.01 -13.48 -11.56
CA GLU A 400 12.58 -12.85 -12.73
C GLU A 400 14.07 -13.15 -12.81
N ARG A 401 14.38 -14.07 -13.72
CA ARG A 401 15.73 -14.54 -13.99
C ARG A 401 16.69 -13.39 -14.30
N ASN A 402 16.25 -12.38 -15.05
CA ASN A 402 17.08 -11.21 -15.37
C ASN A 402 17.40 -10.42 -14.10
N HIS A 403 16.42 -10.23 -13.21
CA HIS A 403 16.64 -9.54 -11.93
C HIS A 403 17.65 -10.25 -11.03
N ILE A 404 17.58 -11.58 -10.95
CA ILE A 404 18.53 -12.40 -10.19
C ILE A 404 19.92 -12.33 -10.85
N LEU A 405 20.00 -12.57 -12.16
CA LEU A 405 21.26 -12.67 -12.88
C LEU A 405 22.02 -11.34 -12.95
N GLU A 406 21.31 -10.23 -13.14
CA GLU A 406 21.91 -8.90 -13.25
C GLU A 406 22.38 -8.33 -11.91
N ARG A 407 21.95 -8.90 -10.78
CA ARG A 407 22.21 -8.33 -9.45
C ARG A 407 22.83 -9.26 -8.42
N HIS A 408 23.07 -10.54 -8.70
CA HIS A 408 23.63 -11.49 -7.73
C HIS A 408 25.17 -11.55 -7.71
N SER A 409 25.75 -11.66 -6.51
CA SER A 409 27.01 -12.36 -6.27
C SER A 409 26.73 -13.65 -5.48
N ILE A 410 27.38 -14.75 -5.88
CA ILE A 410 27.30 -16.02 -5.16
C ILE A 410 28.25 -15.93 -4.00
N VAL A 411 27.74 -16.15 -2.79
CA VAL A 411 28.60 -16.28 -1.63
C VAL A 411 28.67 -17.74 -1.31
N HIS A 412 29.84 -18.32 -1.56
CA HIS A 412 30.10 -19.69 -1.13
C HIS A 412 30.24 -19.70 0.40
N PRO A 413 29.68 -20.71 1.09
CA PRO A 413 29.95 -20.90 2.51
C PRO A 413 31.46 -20.93 2.76
N PHE A 414 31.89 -20.45 3.93
CA PHE A 414 33.31 -20.40 4.26
C PHE A 414 33.86 -21.83 4.37
N GLU A 415 34.34 -22.36 3.26
CA GLU A 415 35.14 -23.58 3.28
C GLU A 415 36.51 -23.19 3.81
N PHE A 416 36.88 -23.72 4.97
CA PHE A 416 38.19 -23.53 5.60
C PHE A 416 39.29 -24.08 4.68
N ARG A 417 39.67 -23.30 3.67
CA ARG A 417 40.60 -23.70 2.61
C ARG A 417 41.87 -22.91 2.78
N LEU A 418 42.87 -23.53 3.40
CA LEU A 418 44.27 -23.15 3.26
C LEU A 418 44.53 -22.91 1.76
N GLN A 419 44.99 -21.70 1.41
CA GLN A 419 45.00 -21.03 0.09
C GLN A 419 45.56 -21.79 -1.14
N PHE A 420 45.86 -23.08 -1.05
CA PHE A 420 46.60 -23.83 -2.08
C PHE A 420 45.75 -24.44 -3.20
N TRP A 421 44.41 -24.36 -3.15
CA TRP A 421 43.53 -25.02 -4.13
C TRP A 421 42.63 -24.00 -4.82
N LYS A 422 42.79 -23.83 -6.14
CA LYS A 422 41.96 -22.94 -6.96
C LYS A 422 40.48 -23.38 -6.85
N PRO A 423 39.53 -22.43 -6.72
CA PRO A 423 38.13 -22.76 -6.64
C PRO A 423 37.68 -23.44 -7.94
N ASN A 424 37.09 -24.64 -7.83
CA ASN A 424 36.22 -25.13 -8.88
C ASN A 424 34.99 -24.24 -8.89
N LEU A 425 34.82 -23.44 -9.94
CA LEU A 425 33.61 -22.67 -10.22
C LEU A 425 32.44 -23.65 -10.39
N ARG A 426 31.81 -24.06 -9.29
CA ARG A 426 30.53 -24.77 -9.34
C ARG A 426 29.46 -23.78 -9.81
N GLY A 427 28.65 -24.20 -10.77
CA GLY A 427 27.54 -23.37 -11.24
C GLY A 427 26.46 -23.23 -10.17
N LEU A 428 25.70 -22.13 -10.21
CA LEU A 428 24.58 -21.79 -9.29
C LEU A 428 23.60 -22.94 -8.98
N HIS A 429 23.49 -23.91 -9.88
CA HIS A 429 22.56 -25.05 -9.80
C HIS A 429 23.10 -26.22 -8.98
N GLN A 430 24.38 -26.21 -8.59
CA GLN A 430 25.05 -27.34 -7.94
C GLN A 430 25.14 -27.23 -6.41
N ASP A 431 24.93 -26.04 -5.85
CA ASP A 431 24.92 -25.84 -4.39
C ASP A 431 23.48 -25.82 -3.88
N LEU A 432 23.21 -26.60 -2.83
CA LEU A 432 21.88 -26.80 -2.29
C LEU A 432 21.35 -25.58 -1.52
N ASP A 433 22.24 -24.74 -0.98
CA ASP A 433 21.92 -23.65 -0.05
C ASP A 433 22.73 -22.38 -0.38
N GLN A 434 22.41 -21.72 -1.50
CA GLN A 434 23.11 -20.48 -1.87
C GLN A 434 22.42 -19.25 -1.31
N VAL A 435 23.18 -18.44 -0.57
CA VAL A 435 22.82 -17.07 -0.25
C VAL A 435 23.28 -16.17 -1.39
N LEU A 436 22.33 -15.51 -2.04
CA LEU A 436 22.61 -14.59 -3.15
C LEU A 436 22.56 -13.15 -2.66
N GLN A 437 23.67 -12.43 -2.83
CA GLN A 437 23.72 -11.01 -2.49
C GLN A 437 23.27 -10.17 -3.69
N LEU A 438 22.16 -9.43 -3.55
CA LEU A 438 21.60 -8.58 -4.62
C LEU A 438 22.23 -7.18 -4.72
N THR A 439 23.55 -7.04 -4.56
CA THR A 439 24.22 -5.73 -4.65
C THR A 439 25.46 -5.76 -5.55
N LEU A 440 25.37 -4.96 -6.62
CA LEU A 440 26.40 -4.47 -7.55
C LEU A 440 26.78 -5.30 -8.80
N ALA A 441 26.98 -4.51 -9.87
CA ALA A 441 27.46 -4.74 -11.24
C ALA A 441 26.97 -6.00 -12.01
N PRO A 442 26.36 -5.81 -13.20
CA PRO A 442 25.89 -6.92 -14.02
C PRO A 442 27.04 -7.85 -14.42
N THR A 443 26.82 -9.15 -14.29
CA THR A 443 27.78 -10.17 -14.76
C THR A 443 27.74 -10.24 -16.30
N VAL A 444 28.90 -10.27 -16.95
CA VAL A 444 29.03 -10.10 -18.41
C VAL A 444 28.51 -11.31 -19.21
N ASN A 445 28.22 -12.47 -18.60
CA ASN A 445 27.66 -13.63 -19.30
C ASN A 445 26.95 -14.60 -18.33
N PRO A 446 25.65 -14.43 -18.04
CA PRO A 446 24.96 -15.33 -17.14
C PRO A 446 24.65 -16.70 -17.79
N PRO A 447 24.69 -17.81 -17.02
CA PRO A 447 24.42 -19.16 -17.54
C PRO A 447 22.99 -19.28 -18.08
N LYS A 448 22.81 -19.96 -19.23
CA LYS A 448 21.54 -20.04 -20.00
C LYS A 448 20.41 -20.88 -19.40
N ASN A 449 20.60 -21.54 -18.25
CA ASN A 449 19.59 -22.45 -17.69
C ASN A 449 18.55 -21.72 -16.84
N ASN A 450 17.30 -22.20 -16.88
CA ASN A 450 16.23 -21.73 -16.01
C ASN A 450 16.42 -22.26 -14.60
N PHE A 451 16.09 -21.43 -13.61
CA PHE A 451 16.13 -21.84 -12.22
C PHE A 451 15.00 -22.83 -11.91
N THR A 452 15.34 -23.97 -11.32
CA THR A 452 14.37 -24.99 -10.90
C THR A 452 13.78 -24.73 -9.52
N ARG A 453 14.37 -23.80 -8.74
CA ARG A 453 13.99 -23.47 -7.36
C ARG A 453 13.50 -22.02 -7.25
N ASN A 454 12.64 -21.76 -6.28
CA ASN A 454 12.26 -20.39 -5.91
C ASN A 454 13.40 -19.75 -5.12
N PHE A 455 13.77 -18.51 -5.46
CA PHE A 455 14.70 -17.72 -4.65
C PHE A 455 13.92 -16.78 -3.75
N TYR A 456 14.29 -16.68 -2.49
CA TYR A 456 13.70 -15.73 -1.55
C TYR A 456 14.66 -14.58 -1.34
N LEU A 457 14.12 -13.37 -1.18
CA LEU A 457 14.93 -12.18 -1.03
C LEU A 457 14.84 -11.65 0.41
N ALA A 458 15.97 -11.61 1.10
CA ALA A 458 16.15 -10.87 2.34
C ALA A 458 17.14 -9.72 2.12
N THR A 459 16.77 -8.51 2.53
CA THR A 459 17.68 -7.35 2.51
C THR A 459 18.36 -7.19 3.86
N PHE A 460 19.57 -6.64 3.89
CA PHE A 460 20.30 -6.37 5.14
C PHE A 460 19.48 -5.54 6.12
N ASP A 461 18.76 -4.55 5.59
CA ASP A 461 17.88 -3.66 6.34
C ASP A 461 16.70 -4.38 7.01
N MET A 462 16.48 -5.67 6.74
CA MET A 462 15.46 -6.47 7.43
C MET A 462 15.91 -6.95 8.80
N LEU A 463 17.20 -7.20 8.97
CA LEU A 463 17.77 -7.73 10.21
C LEU A 463 18.45 -6.64 11.02
N TRP A 464 19.04 -5.67 10.33
CA TRP A 464 19.84 -4.65 10.96
C TRP A 464 19.47 -3.28 10.45
N PHE A 465 19.35 -2.32 11.35
CA PHE A 465 19.31 -0.91 11.00
C PHE A 465 20.59 -0.23 11.44
N LYS A 466 20.91 0.83 10.70
CA LYS A 466 21.98 1.73 11.06
C LYS A 466 21.39 2.83 11.93
N THR A 467 21.85 2.96 13.17
CA THR A 467 21.41 4.06 14.02
C THR A 467 22.03 5.36 13.48
N ASP A 468 21.26 6.09 12.67
CA ASP A 468 21.67 7.33 11.98
C ASP A 468 21.74 8.53 12.95
N ALA A 469 22.40 8.37 14.09
CA ALA A 469 22.68 9.47 15.01
C ALA A 469 23.58 10.58 14.40
N TYR A 470 23.97 10.47 13.11
CA TYR A 470 25.04 11.25 12.49
C TYR A 470 24.68 11.99 11.19
N LEU A 471 23.42 11.96 10.70
CA LEU A 471 23.02 12.85 9.60
C LEU A 471 23.18 14.34 9.97
N ALA A 472 23.28 14.67 11.26
CA ALA A 472 23.57 16.03 11.74
C ALA A 472 25.06 16.43 11.72
N SER A 473 26.03 15.52 11.52
CA SER A 473 27.47 15.83 11.67
C SER A 473 28.33 15.53 10.44
N SER A 474 27.78 14.87 9.41
CA SER A 474 28.55 14.60 8.18
C SER A 474 28.88 15.87 7.36
N ASP A 475 28.19 16.99 7.58
CA ASP A 475 28.45 18.27 6.90
C ASP A 475 29.73 18.97 7.42
N ASP A 476 30.17 18.65 8.64
CA ASP A 476 31.38 19.24 9.23
C ASP A 476 32.68 18.55 8.79
N LEU A 477 32.61 17.28 8.40
CA LEU A 477 33.79 16.51 7.98
C LEU A 477 34.19 16.73 6.53
N LEU A 478 33.26 17.15 5.66
CA LEU A 478 33.57 17.51 4.27
C LEU A 478 34.32 18.85 4.14
N LYS A 479 34.35 19.68 5.20
CA LYS A 479 35.12 20.93 5.23
C LYS A 479 36.61 20.78 5.55
N SER A 480 37.11 19.60 5.98
CA SER A 480 38.50 19.49 6.47
C SER A 480 39.54 18.96 5.47
N LYS A 481 39.15 18.56 4.25
CA LYS A 481 40.11 18.04 3.23
C LYS A 481 40.64 19.12 2.30
N GLY A 482 41.64 19.87 2.79
CA GLY A 482 42.42 20.82 1.99
C GLY A 482 43.94 20.81 2.22
N GLY A 483 44.48 20.00 3.12
CA GLY A 483 45.91 20.00 3.46
C GLY A 483 46.69 18.83 2.85
N LYS A 484 47.59 19.11 1.90
CA LYS A 484 48.61 18.17 1.40
C LYS A 484 49.81 18.15 2.35
N ASP A 485 49.68 17.52 3.51
CA ASP A 485 50.83 17.32 4.40
C ASP A 485 51.30 15.87 4.41
N GLY A 486 52.63 15.72 4.38
CA GLY A 486 53.34 14.46 4.19
C GLY A 486 53.02 13.40 5.24
N PHE A 487 53.02 12.15 4.79
CA PHE A 487 52.75 10.98 5.62
C PHE A 487 53.78 10.84 6.74
N SER A 488 53.40 11.18 7.98
CA SER A 488 54.19 10.93 9.18
C SER A 488 53.61 9.74 9.93
N TRP A 489 54.46 8.75 10.23
CA TRP A 489 54.05 7.53 10.93
C TRP A 489 53.51 7.80 12.34
N ARG A 490 53.92 8.90 12.99
CA ARG A 490 53.37 9.30 14.30
C ARG A 490 51.93 9.80 14.18
N THR A 491 51.63 10.51 13.09
CA THR A 491 50.26 10.91 12.76
C THR A 491 49.45 9.69 12.32
N ALA A 492 50.05 8.72 11.64
CA ALA A 492 49.41 7.45 11.32
C ALA A 492 49.10 6.62 12.57
N LEU A 493 50.05 6.44 13.49
CA LEU A 493 49.85 5.73 14.76
C LEU A 493 48.89 6.49 15.67
N GLY A 494 49.01 7.81 15.75
CA GLY A 494 48.07 8.67 16.46
C GLY A 494 46.68 8.64 15.84
N SER A 495 46.57 8.54 14.52
CA SER A 495 45.28 8.36 13.83
C SER A 495 44.72 6.98 14.03
N LEU A 496 45.55 5.93 14.09
CA LEU A 496 45.16 4.55 14.39
C LEU A 496 44.68 4.45 15.83
N PHE A 497 45.43 5.01 16.79
CA PHE A 497 45.03 5.08 18.19
C PHE A 497 43.78 5.95 18.35
N MET A 498 43.69 7.09 17.66
CA MET A 498 42.45 7.88 17.62
C MET A 498 41.31 7.15 16.92
N HIS A 499 41.54 6.28 15.93
CA HIS A 499 40.50 5.47 15.29
C HIS A 499 40.03 4.36 16.24
N ILE A 500 40.96 3.72 16.95
CA ILE A 500 40.71 2.69 17.97
C ILE A 500 40.00 3.34 19.18
N SER A 501 40.40 4.53 19.62
CA SER A 501 39.72 5.28 20.69
C SER A 501 38.42 5.94 20.23
N ARG A 502 38.28 6.29 18.94
CA ARG A 502 37.02 6.70 18.29
C ARG A 502 36.21 5.51 17.78
N LEU A 503 36.45 4.29 18.29
CA LEU A 503 35.48 3.19 18.22
C LEU A 503 34.12 3.54 18.85
N ASN A 504 33.98 4.74 19.45
CA ASN A 504 32.73 5.37 19.85
C ASN A 504 31.85 5.88 18.69
N HIS A 505 32.33 5.95 17.43
CA HIS A 505 31.61 6.60 16.34
C HIS A 505 31.37 5.73 15.11
N ASN A 506 31.66 4.43 15.17
CA ASN A 506 31.13 3.52 14.16
C ASN A 506 29.63 3.45 14.34
N SER A 507 28.89 3.68 13.26
CA SER A 507 27.44 3.49 13.23
C SER A 507 27.11 2.15 13.86
N THR A 508 26.47 2.17 15.02
CA THR A 508 26.02 0.96 15.68
C THR A 508 24.99 0.35 14.75
N VAL A 509 25.34 -0.82 14.23
CA VAL A 509 24.44 -1.64 13.45
C VAL A 509 23.65 -2.41 14.50
N GLU A 510 22.46 -1.94 14.80
CA GLU A 510 21.58 -2.56 15.78
C GLU A 510 20.70 -3.58 15.08
N CYS A 511 20.49 -4.72 15.73
CA CYS A 511 19.50 -5.68 15.28
C CYS A 511 18.11 -5.11 15.52
N HIS A 512 17.18 -5.32 14.59
CA HIS A 512 15.77 -5.13 14.90
C HIS A 512 15.37 -6.04 16.06
N PRO A 513 14.44 -5.61 16.92
CA PRO A 513 13.83 -6.55 17.86
C PRO A 513 13.15 -7.64 17.04
N PHE A 514 13.54 -8.90 17.24
CA PHE A 514 12.99 -10.05 16.56
C PHE A 514 12.72 -11.20 17.54
N GLU A 515 11.66 -11.95 17.30
CA GLU A 515 11.36 -13.18 18.03
C GLU A 515 12.21 -14.32 17.46
N LEU A 516 12.63 -15.30 18.28
CA LEU A 516 13.45 -16.42 17.80
C LEU A 516 12.81 -17.15 16.60
N GLU A 517 11.49 -17.28 16.57
CA GLU A 517 10.73 -17.91 15.48
C GLU A 517 10.95 -17.21 14.12
N THR A 518 11.34 -15.94 14.11
CA THR A 518 11.65 -15.23 12.85
C THR A 518 12.97 -15.68 12.22
N LEU A 519 13.90 -16.23 13.02
CA LEU A 519 15.16 -16.79 12.51
C LEU A 519 14.96 -18.14 11.82
N ASP A 520 13.83 -18.82 12.05
CA ASP A 520 13.45 -20.04 11.34
C ASP A 520 13.09 -19.76 9.87
N ASN A 521 12.94 -18.49 9.48
CA ASN A 521 12.74 -18.11 8.09
C ASN A 521 14.02 -18.41 7.27
N PRO A 522 13.94 -19.21 6.19
CA PRO A 522 15.13 -19.64 5.45
C PRO A 522 15.90 -18.48 4.80
N ALA A 523 15.24 -17.39 4.42
CA ALA A 523 15.90 -16.22 3.84
C ALA A 523 16.66 -15.42 4.91
N ILE A 524 16.10 -15.34 6.12
CA ILE A 524 16.72 -14.68 7.27
C ILE A 524 17.88 -15.54 7.79
N ALA A 525 17.69 -16.84 7.95
CA ALA A 525 18.73 -17.80 8.31
C ALA A 525 19.90 -17.76 7.33
N ALA A 526 19.62 -17.77 6.02
CA ALA A 526 20.62 -17.59 4.98
C ALA A 526 21.39 -16.26 5.12
N LEU A 527 20.70 -15.16 5.42
CA LEU A 527 21.34 -13.86 5.60
C LEU A 527 22.25 -13.83 6.86
N VAL A 528 21.85 -14.48 7.94
CA VAL A 528 22.67 -14.66 9.16
C VAL A 528 23.88 -15.53 8.86
N GLU A 529 23.68 -16.67 8.20
CA GLU A 529 24.74 -17.60 7.80
C GLU A 529 25.75 -16.91 6.88
N TYR A 530 25.27 -16.13 5.92
CA TYR A 530 26.11 -15.33 5.04
C TYR A 530 27.02 -14.37 5.82
N LYS A 531 26.46 -13.62 6.77
CA LYS A 531 27.25 -12.70 7.60
C LYS A 531 28.26 -13.43 8.48
N TRP A 532 27.83 -14.53 9.08
CA TRP A 532 28.70 -15.36 9.89
C TRP A 532 29.87 -15.86 9.04
N ASN A 533 29.62 -16.44 7.87
CA ASN A 533 30.66 -16.97 7.00
C ASN A 533 31.59 -15.88 6.42
N THR A 534 31.06 -14.70 6.10
CA THR A 534 31.85 -13.64 5.44
C THR A 534 32.70 -12.85 6.41
N ILE A 535 32.13 -12.49 7.57
CA ILE A 535 32.73 -11.53 8.51
C ILE A 535 32.82 -12.17 9.91
N GLY A 536 31.72 -12.69 10.42
CA GLY A 536 31.60 -13.15 11.81
C GLY A 536 32.66 -14.18 12.21
N LEU A 537 32.83 -15.22 11.39
CA LEU A 537 33.74 -16.33 11.61
C LEU A 537 35.20 -15.88 11.63
N GLN A 538 35.60 -14.96 10.75
CA GLN A 538 36.98 -14.46 10.71
C GLN A 538 37.33 -13.67 11.96
N PHE A 539 36.44 -12.75 12.38
CA PHE A 539 36.65 -11.97 13.59
C PHE A 539 36.58 -12.83 14.85
N TRP A 540 35.63 -13.77 14.90
CA TRP A 540 35.52 -14.74 15.99
C TRP A 540 36.78 -15.61 16.07
N LEU A 541 37.24 -16.17 14.96
CA LEU A 541 38.43 -17.02 14.90
C LEU A 541 39.70 -16.25 15.29
N LEU A 542 39.86 -15.02 14.81
CA LEU A 542 40.99 -14.17 15.19
C LEU A 542 41.00 -13.89 16.70
N ARG A 543 39.84 -13.53 17.27
CA ARG A 543 39.68 -13.32 18.72
C ARG A 543 39.99 -14.60 19.48
N PHE A 544 39.43 -15.73 19.04
CA PHE A 544 39.63 -17.04 19.64
C PHE A 544 41.10 -17.45 19.63
N LEU A 545 41.78 -17.36 18.48
CA LEU A 545 43.20 -17.68 18.35
C LEU A 545 44.07 -16.79 19.24
N ALA A 546 43.81 -15.48 19.30
CA ALA A 546 44.55 -14.57 20.17
C ALA A 546 44.36 -14.92 21.66
N GLN A 547 43.13 -15.22 22.09
CA GLN A 547 42.84 -15.65 23.45
C GLN A 547 43.47 -17.02 23.76
N PHE A 548 43.43 -17.95 22.82
CA PHE A 548 44.03 -19.28 22.96
C PHE A 548 45.55 -19.21 23.12
N VAL A 549 46.24 -18.42 22.29
CA VAL A 549 47.69 -18.18 22.42
C VAL A 549 48.01 -17.57 23.78
N TYR A 550 47.21 -16.60 24.23
CA TYR A 550 47.37 -16.01 25.55
C TYR A 550 47.23 -17.04 26.68
N TYR A 551 46.25 -17.93 26.62
CA TYR A 551 46.10 -18.99 27.64
C TYR A 551 47.27 -19.97 27.63
N ILE A 552 47.77 -20.35 26.46
CA ILE A 552 48.98 -21.16 26.36
C ILE A 552 50.16 -20.42 27.01
N LEU A 553 50.32 -19.12 26.77
CA LEU A 553 51.40 -18.33 27.38
C LEU A 553 51.29 -18.34 28.91
N VAL A 554 50.10 -18.13 29.47
CA VAL A 554 49.91 -18.19 30.93
C VAL A 554 50.22 -19.58 31.48
N LEU A 555 49.73 -20.63 30.82
CA LEU A 555 49.97 -22.01 31.25
C LEU A 555 51.46 -22.38 31.19
N VAL A 556 52.15 -22.01 30.11
CA VAL A 556 53.60 -22.19 29.97
C VAL A 556 54.35 -21.37 31.03
N GLY A 557 53.90 -20.13 31.32
CA GLY A 557 54.46 -19.31 32.38
C GLY A 557 54.38 -19.98 33.75
N VAL A 558 53.21 -20.54 34.08
CA VAL A 558 52.99 -21.31 35.33
C VAL A 558 53.88 -22.55 35.38
N PHE A 559 53.94 -23.33 34.29
CA PHE A 559 54.77 -24.54 34.28
C PHE A 559 56.27 -24.25 34.33
N MET A 560 56.75 -23.22 33.62
CA MET A 560 58.15 -22.81 33.68
C MET A 560 58.52 -22.33 35.08
N GLN A 561 57.61 -21.60 35.74
CA GLN A 561 57.79 -21.17 37.12
C GLN A 561 57.88 -22.35 38.10
N ILE A 562 57.09 -23.41 37.92
CA ILE A 562 57.10 -24.60 38.79
C ILE A 562 58.33 -25.47 38.53
N TYR A 563 58.69 -25.70 37.26
CA TYR A 563 59.64 -26.76 36.90
C TYR A 563 61.03 -26.31 36.49
N HIS A 564 61.23 -25.07 36.00
CA HIS A 564 62.48 -24.63 35.36
C HIS A 564 62.86 -23.20 35.76
N TYR A 565 63.20 -23.02 37.04
CA TYR A 565 63.63 -21.70 37.57
C TYR A 565 64.99 -21.22 37.03
N ASP A 566 65.87 -22.13 36.58
CA ASP A 566 67.26 -21.80 36.25
C ASP A 566 67.44 -20.94 34.98
N ASN A 567 66.40 -20.75 34.14
CA ASN A 567 66.46 -19.97 32.90
C ASN A 567 65.68 -18.64 32.98
N GLU A 568 66.10 -17.75 33.88
CA GLU A 568 65.44 -16.46 34.17
C GLU A 568 65.11 -15.64 32.90
N SER A 569 66.03 -15.60 31.92
CA SER A 569 65.84 -14.77 30.71
C SER A 569 64.65 -15.21 29.84
N ALA A 570 64.43 -16.52 29.67
CA ALA A 570 63.32 -17.04 28.88
C ALA A 570 61.98 -16.85 29.60
N VAL A 571 61.98 -17.09 30.91
CA VAL A 571 60.82 -16.93 31.79
C VAL A 571 60.36 -15.46 31.82
N ASN A 572 61.30 -14.52 31.94
CA ASN A 572 61.01 -13.09 31.89
C ASN A 572 60.36 -12.66 30.57
N GLY A 573 60.81 -13.22 29.45
CA GLY A 573 60.20 -12.97 28.14
C GLY A 573 58.73 -13.39 28.07
N ILE A 574 58.39 -14.53 28.68
CA ILE A 574 57.00 -15.04 28.72
C ILE A 574 56.13 -14.14 29.62
N PHE A 575 56.61 -13.73 30.79
CA PHE A 575 55.88 -12.82 31.67
C PHE A 575 55.63 -11.45 31.03
N ILE A 576 56.63 -10.89 30.33
CA ILE A 576 56.45 -9.65 29.55
C ILE A 576 55.36 -9.84 28.48
N ALA A 577 55.36 -10.97 27.78
CA ALA A 577 54.32 -11.27 26.79
C ALA A 577 52.93 -11.35 27.44
N ILE A 578 52.78 -12.05 28.58
CA ILE A 578 51.52 -12.11 29.33
C ILE A 578 51.04 -10.70 29.70
N ILE A 579 51.92 -9.86 30.25
CA ILE A 579 51.60 -8.48 30.62
C ILE A 579 51.06 -7.69 29.43
N VAL A 580 51.70 -7.78 28.27
CA VAL A 580 51.28 -7.06 27.05
C VAL A 580 49.90 -7.54 26.59
N PHE A 581 49.69 -8.85 26.46
CA PHE A 581 48.40 -9.40 26.03
C PHE A 581 47.28 -9.11 27.03
N SER A 582 47.51 -9.32 28.34
CA SER A 582 46.52 -9.00 29.38
C SER A 582 46.15 -7.52 29.39
N SER A 583 47.12 -6.62 29.20
CA SER A 583 46.86 -5.17 29.15
C SER A 583 45.98 -4.80 27.94
N VAL A 584 46.24 -5.40 26.78
CA VAL A 584 45.41 -5.19 25.58
C VAL A 584 44.00 -5.71 25.80
N PHE A 585 43.83 -6.93 26.35
CA PHE A 585 42.50 -7.49 26.59
C PHE A 585 41.73 -6.71 27.67
N LEU A 586 42.35 -6.34 28.78
CA LEU A 586 41.72 -5.50 29.80
C LEU A 586 41.30 -4.14 29.24
N TRP A 587 42.12 -3.55 28.37
CA TRP A 587 41.75 -2.31 27.70
C TRP A 587 40.50 -2.48 26.82
N LEU A 588 40.42 -3.58 26.05
CA LEU A 588 39.24 -3.88 25.22
C LEU A 588 37.97 -4.08 26.07
N GLU A 589 38.07 -4.82 27.18
CA GLU A 589 36.95 -5.04 28.09
C GLU A 589 36.51 -3.76 28.80
N PHE A 590 37.47 -2.92 29.21
CA PHE A 590 37.20 -1.60 29.79
C PHE A 590 36.48 -0.68 28.80
N VAL A 591 36.88 -0.69 27.52
CA VAL A 591 36.20 0.06 26.46
C VAL A 591 34.77 -0.46 26.25
N GLN A 592 34.52 -1.78 26.33
CA GLN A 592 33.16 -2.33 26.28
C GLN A 592 32.31 -1.90 27.47
N MET A 593 32.86 -1.91 28.69
CA MET A 593 32.15 -1.45 29.88
C MET A 593 31.74 0.02 29.82
N ILE A 594 32.64 0.91 29.34
CA ILE A 594 32.33 2.35 29.18
C ILE A 594 31.16 2.57 28.23
N LYS A 595 30.98 1.69 27.23
CA LYS A 595 29.89 1.80 26.25
C LYS A 595 28.51 1.45 26.82
N GLY A 596 28.40 1.11 28.10
CA GLY A 596 27.13 0.81 28.75
C GLY A 596 26.63 -0.61 28.52
N GLU A 597 27.43 -1.45 27.86
CA GLU A 597 27.14 -2.87 27.60
C GLU A 597 27.84 -3.75 28.65
N ALA A 598 27.72 -3.40 29.94
CA ALA A 598 28.27 -4.22 31.00
C ALA A 598 27.50 -5.55 31.07
N SER A 599 27.99 -6.56 30.35
CA SER A 599 27.44 -7.91 30.40
C SER A 599 28.05 -8.69 31.56
N VAL A 600 27.37 -9.76 31.98
CA VAL A 600 27.90 -10.70 32.97
C VAL A 600 29.25 -11.29 32.52
N TYR A 601 29.49 -11.38 31.20
CA TYR A 601 30.75 -11.88 30.67
C TYR A 601 31.92 -10.93 30.94
N ASN A 602 31.72 -9.61 30.86
CA ASN A 602 32.78 -8.64 31.17
C ASN A 602 33.27 -8.79 32.62
N LEU A 603 32.39 -9.20 33.54
CA LEU A 603 32.74 -9.49 34.93
C LEU A 603 33.61 -10.75 35.08
N ILE A 604 33.46 -11.73 34.19
CA ILE A 604 34.28 -12.97 34.15
C ILE A 604 35.60 -12.72 33.41
N ASP A 605 35.57 -11.90 32.36
CA ASP A 605 36.72 -11.56 31.52
C ASP A 605 37.74 -10.69 32.27
N LEU A 606 37.28 -9.71 33.06
CA LEU A 606 38.14 -8.86 33.89
C LEU A 606 39.11 -9.65 34.78
N PRO A 607 38.67 -10.56 35.68
CA PRO A 607 39.60 -11.33 36.51
C PRO A 607 40.47 -12.28 35.68
N ALA A 608 39.95 -12.88 34.60
CA ALA A 608 40.73 -13.77 33.74
C ALA A 608 41.92 -13.07 33.05
N PHE A 609 41.87 -11.75 32.89
CA PHE A 609 42.99 -10.95 32.37
C PHE A 609 43.76 -10.21 33.47
N ALA A 610 43.11 -9.77 34.55
CA ALA A 610 43.74 -9.02 35.64
C ALA A 610 44.64 -9.89 36.53
N PHE A 611 44.25 -11.12 36.84
CA PHE A 611 45.05 -11.99 37.70
C PHE A 611 46.37 -12.44 37.04
N PRO A 612 46.40 -12.90 35.77
CA PRO A 612 47.66 -13.23 35.11
C PRO A 612 48.56 -12.00 34.93
N LEU A 613 47.98 -10.81 34.70
CA LEU A 613 48.71 -9.54 34.64
C LEU A 613 49.40 -9.24 35.97
N ALA A 614 48.64 -9.23 37.07
CA ALA A 614 49.17 -8.94 38.41
C ALA A 614 50.19 -9.99 38.85
N GLY A 615 49.93 -11.27 38.57
CA GLY A 615 50.86 -12.37 38.78
C GLY A 615 52.19 -12.14 38.05
N SER A 616 52.13 -11.85 36.75
CA SER A 616 53.33 -11.64 35.93
C SER A 616 54.12 -10.39 36.34
N ILE A 617 53.45 -9.30 36.74
CA ILE A 617 54.14 -8.10 37.28
C ILE A 617 54.83 -8.44 38.60
N LEU A 618 54.17 -9.17 39.50
CA LEU A 618 54.74 -9.55 40.79
C LEU A 618 55.97 -10.46 40.63
N GLN A 619 55.97 -11.34 39.63
CA GLN A 619 57.12 -12.17 39.27
C GLN A 619 58.32 -11.36 38.78
N LEU A 620 58.08 -10.33 37.96
CA LEU A 620 59.16 -9.52 37.40
C LEU A 620 59.73 -8.50 38.40
N VAL A 621 58.92 -8.01 39.34
CA VAL A 621 59.28 -6.89 40.23
C VAL A 621 59.74 -7.35 41.60
N TRP A 622 59.15 -8.41 42.16
CA TRP A 622 59.47 -8.88 43.51
C TRP A 622 60.43 -10.07 43.44
N SER A 623 61.15 -10.37 44.53
CA SER A 623 62.05 -11.53 44.63
C SER A 623 61.57 -12.62 45.61
N ASP A 624 60.36 -12.48 46.16
CA ASP A 624 59.84 -13.40 47.18
C ASP A 624 59.03 -14.51 46.51
N LEU A 625 59.67 -15.68 46.41
CA LEU A 625 59.17 -16.88 45.73
C LEU A 625 57.80 -17.36 46.25
N SER A 626 57.49 -17.12 47.52
CA SER A 626 56.33 -17.74 48.19
C SER A 626 55.00 -17.09 47.82
N ALA A 627 54.92 -15.76 47.84
CA ALA A 627 53.73 -15.01 47.44
C ALA A 627 53.50 -15.04 45.91
N GLN A 628 54.59 -15.17 45.17
CA GLN A 628 54.67 -15.24 43.72
C GLN A 628 53.98 -16.47 43.11
N ASN A 629 54.15 -17.64 43.72
CA ASN A 629 53.59 -18.89 43.21
C ASN A 629 52.06 -18.95 43.31
N THR A 630 51.48 -18.33 44.34
CA THR A 630 50.05 -18.45 44.63
C THR A 630 49.19 -17.67 43.64
N LEU A 631 49.57 -16.43 43.29
CA LEU A 631 48.72 -15.56 42.47
C LEU A 631 48.63 -16.02 41.00
N LEU A 632 49.75 -16.42 40.40
CA LEU A 632 49.76 -16.91 39.02
C LEU A 632 49.07 -18.27 38.90
N SER A 633 49.30 -19.18 39.86
CA SER A 633 48.60 -20.47 39.89
C SER A 633 47.09 -20.30 40.07
N PHE A 634 46.66 -19.35 40.91
CA PHE A 634 45.25 -19.02 41.08
C PHE A 634 44.63 -18.39 39.82
N SER A 635 45.42 -17.67 39.02
CA SER A 635 44.96 -17.08 37.76
C SER A 635 44.51 -18.11 36.73
N VAL A 636 45.07 -19.32 36.79
CA VAL A 636 44.69 -20.44 35.92
C VAL A 636 43.23 -20.83 36.14
N LEU A 637 42.75 -20.83 37.39
CA LEU A 637 41.34 -21.09 37.71
C LEU A 637 40.40 -20.13 36.98
N PHE A 638 40.74 -18.83 36.92
CA PHE A 638 39.92 -17.84 36.22
C PHE A 638 39.97 -17.98 34.70
N ILE A 639 41.10 -18.39 34.14
CA ILE A 639 41.18 -18.74 32.71
C ILE A 639 40.26 -19.92 32.40
N PHE A 640 40.24 -20.94 33.27
CA PHE A 640 39.32 -22.08 33.13
C PHE A 640 37.86 -21.67 33.24
N LEU A 641 37.50 -20.85 34.23
CA LEU A 641 36.15 -20.32 34.40
C LEU A 641 35.72 -19.48 33.20
N HIS A 642 36.64 -18.68 32.65
CA HIS A 642 36.38 -17.90 31.44
C HIS A 642 36.16 -18.79 30.21
N PHE A 643 36.93 -19.86 30.05
CA PHE A 643 36.73 -20.82 28.96
C PHE A 643 35.35 -21.47 29.10
N GLY A 644 35.03 -22.04 30.26
CA GLY A 644 33.73 -22.71 30.51
C GLY A 644 32.52 -21.77 30.43
N GLY A 645 32.62 -20.55 30.99
CA GLY A 645 31.53 -19.58 31.04
C GLY A 645 31.09 -19.05 29.67
N ARG A 646 31.94 -19.12 28.65
CA ARG A 646 31.59 -18.72 27.28
C ARG A 646 30.91 -19.82 26.45
N TYR A 647 30.93 -21.07 26.89
CA TYR A 647 30.31 -22.19 26.16
C TYR A 647 28.87 -22.50 26.58
N ASP A 648 28.42 -22.01 27.74
CA ASP A 648 27.16 -22.42 28.39
C ASP A 648 25.87 -21.94 27.68
N GLN A 649 25.97 -21.13 26.62
CA GLN A 649 24.78 -20.66 25.87
C GLN A 649 24.58 -21.29 24.48
N VAL A 650 25.45 -22.20 24.03
CA VAL A 650 25.36 -22.71 22.65
C VAL A 650 24.28 -23.79 22.46
N SER A 651 23.69 -24.37 23.51
CA SER A 651 22.54 -25.25 23.30
C SER A 651 21.64 -25.46 24.52
N ASN A 652 20.41 -24.94 24.46
CA ASN A 652 19.29 -25.50 25.22
C ASN A 652 18.86 -26.89 24.71
N GLY A 653 19.56 -27.45 23.72
CA GLY A 653 19.39 -28.81 23.24
C GLY A 653 20.74 -29.46 22.98
N PHE A 654 21.28 -30.18 23.96
CA PHE A 654 22.32 -31.18 23.74
C PHE A 654 21.79 -32.26 22.79
N SER A 655 21.78 -31.99 21.48
CA SER A 655 21.49 -33.02 20.49
C SER A 655 22.75 -33.89 20.37
N ASN A 656 22.60 -35.20 20.60
CA ASN A 656 23.65 -36.19 20.87
C ASN A 656 24.72 -36.41 19.77
N ASN A 657 24.82 -35.58 18.72
CA ASN A 657 25.61 -35.89 17.52
C ASN A 657 26.79 -34.94 17.24
N ASP A 658 27.07 -33.93 18.06
CA ASP A 658 28.24 -33.07 17.82
C ASP A 658 29.50 -33.63 18.49
N VAL A 659 30.13 -34.59 17.82
CA VAL A 659 31.37 -35.25 18.27
C VAL A 659 32.50 -34.24 18.48
N GLY A 660 32.54 -33.15 17.70
CA GLY A 660 33.56 -32.10 17.84
C GLY A 660 33.42 -31.36 19.18
N PHE A 661 32.19 -31.02 19.55
CA PHE A 661 31.90 -30.41 20.85
C PHE A 661 32.24 -31.35 22.01
N HIS A 662 31.86 -32.63 21.94
CA HIS A 662 32.17 -33.61 22.98
C HIS A 662 33.67 -33.86 23.15
N LEU A 663 34.43 -33.91 22.05
CA LEU A 663 35.88 -34.04 22.09
C LEU A 663 36.52 -32.82 22.76
N MET A 664 36.06 -31.61 22.41
CA MET A 664 36.54 -30.36 23.01
C MET A 664 36.23 -30.30 24.52
N MET A 665 35.02 -30.69 24.94
CA MET A 665 34.65 -30.76 26.35
C MET A 665 35.43 -31.83 27.11
N ALA A 666 35.68 -33.00 26.50
CA ALA A 666 36.50 -34.04 27.10
C ALA A 666 37.95 -33.58 27.30
N VAL A 667 38.54 -32.91 26.30
CA VAL A 667 39.86 -32.28 26.39
C VAL A 667 39.88 -31.21 27.48
N PHE A 668 38.85 -30.36 27.53
CA PHE A 668 38.67 -29.34 28.56
C PHE A 668 38.64 -29.93 29.97
N PHE A 669 37.80 -30.93 30.23
CA PHE A 669 37.72 -31.59 31.54
C PHE A 669 39.01 -32.33 31.89
N PHE A 670 39.66 -32.98 30.92
CA PHE A 670 40.91 -33.68 31.13
C PHE A 670 42.03 -32.72 31.57
N PHE A 671 42.22 -31.59 30.88
CA PHE A 671 43.19 -30.57 31.28
C PHE A 671 42.81 -29.90 32.61
N THR A 672 41.52 -29.65 32.85
CA THR A 672 41.04 -29.10 34.13
C THR A 672 41.40 -30.00 35.30
N VAL A 673 41.16 -31.32 35.19
CA VAL A 673 41.50 -32.29 36.24
C VAL A 673 43.01 -32.33 36.47
N ILE A 674 43.82 -32.37 35.41
CA ILE A 674 45.28 -32.40 35.52
C ILE A 674 45.82 -31.13 36.19
N ILE A 675 45.29 -29.97 35.82
CA ILE A 675 45.76 -28.70 36.36
C ILE A 675 45.29 -28.49 37.79
N VAL A 676 44.06 -28.85 38.12
CA VAL A 676 43.56 -28.82 39.52
C VAL A 676 44.34 -29.78 40.39
N LEU A 677 44.67 -30.99 39.91
CA LEU A 677 45.55 -31.91 40.64
C LEU A 677 46.96 -31.34 40.84
N ASN A 678 47.56 -30.74 39.82
CA ASN A 678 48.90 -30.15 39.92
C ASN A 678 48.97 -28.85 40.73
N VAL A 679 47.84 -28.16 40.95
CA VAL A 679 47.76 -26.98 41.83
C VAL A 679 47.47 -27.40 43.28
N LEU A 680 46.77 -28.52 43.49
CA LEU A 680 46.49 -29.07 44.81
C LEU A 680 47.66 -29.86 45.41
N ILE A 681 48.49 -30.47 44.56
CA ILE A 681 49.78 -31.09 44.91
C ILE A 681 50.83 -29.98 45.01
#